data_AF-A0A7W5ZKN6-F1
#
_entry.id   AF-A0A7W5ZKN6-F1
#
_cell.length_a   1.000
_cell.length_b   1.000
_cell.length_c   1.000
_cell.angle_alpha   90.00
_cell.angle_beta   90.00
_cell.angle_gamma   90.00
#
_symmetry.space_group_name_H-M   'P 1'
#
loop_
_entity.id
_entity.type
_entity.pdbx_description
1 polymer ?
#
loop_
_entity_poly.entity_id
_entity_poly.type
_entity_poly.pdbx_seq_one_letter_code
_entity_poly.pdbx_strand_id
1 'polypeptide(L)'
;MKSKQLAWLLIVFLGLSVEVLAQQKPSKQQQAELDKAVKEAEAEMAKLKDPAYINKMFDEQIKELKAKGHATPELLRELEKARAEMLKMAKGGGAPAPAQPEELSEPTETVAPAPKSVEQPVPTNFDEVESPYSKVPSSFQFYRESEVTIETFAAFMQKKYGVQVRKQKTVVLPTGSKITTFQQFIEDYPVFGAYFKVRHESNGKALFASGDAFDKTRWPELTGKMINENQIFQKLPKESKITAPIYESLIIVPERLNVATQKLRLAHQIIAGKTRYYLDAYRGDVVRSESLILECLDSHIPVRKEDKKPTITTMQTFHYGPQNIEIHVNNDSAKYILVSHKEPFVSVYDTAKWVVNYPTTQWTDPRLTKEGLADAAFAGKKTIDYYKTQLGRNSFDDQGSMLVLRRAYDEDGNLREGAFWEVEKNRIGFGNYVDKPLVTLEVIGHEFTHGVIRSGVADFISEGESGSLNEAVADMLGIAIKHWGYPATPDWVIAPYVLPNGIRNLKWPKTTFQSRTSLPHPDTYEGKYWQDTNGCIADKKNGNCWVHNNSTVASHWFYLLSEGGKGTNDHNQMYNIEKGIGIQKAAKLVYQTLFSLTPYTNFERFAEATVKTAEQMFGKCATETHRVKHAWYAVGVFEDAPARCMDLTFDWTYDPEPDKAIRFYVKGDSIVSVVRTEDGWVKTYAERNSAFMHVVSKDEEGVKNLTLPKNWAGTIYNKMEEIEPVMDQMNEEALEKAKAELRNPATPPERKAELKEVIPQVEKYLAEGRKAANETKKNLKELSDGTHLTSEAAFWGGRKGKREFDKENIKGSYLYQGKYVAKRYVLKGGISWESTTEIPLRYSDLGLFVPLNTGQLRMGVDHFMRGFPLKMFGGISVRNIKETIPANFNALFSPSPVFN
;
A
#
# COMPACT_ATOMS: atom_id res chain seq x y z
N MET A 1 11.26 3.39 -28.69
CA MET A 1 10.39 4.18 -29.60
C MET A 1 11.23 4.76 -30.73
N LYS A 2 10.72 4.77 -31.97
CA LYS A 2 11.37 5.47 -33.12
C LYS A 2 11.14 6.99 -32.97
N SER A 3 12.03 7.86 -33.48
CA SER A 3 11.93 9.33 -33.27
C SER A 3 10.59 9.94 -33.71
N LYS A 4 9.97 9.40 -34.76
CA LYS A 4 8.62 9.79 -35.22
C LYS A 4 7.51 9.49 -34.19
N GLN A 5 7.62 8.40 -33.41
CA GLN A 5 6.66 8.08 -32.35
C GLN A 5 6.83 8.97 -31.12
N LEU A 6 8.07 9.41 -30.83
CA LEU A 6 8.38 10.35 -29.75
C LEU A 6 7.82 11.75 -30.05
N ALA A 7 7.95 12.23 -31.29
CA ALA A 7 7.35 13.47 -31.75
C ALA A 7 5.81 13.44 -31.71
N TRP A 8 5.20 12.33 -32.11
CA TRP A 8 3.75 12.13 -32.05
C TRP A 8 3.22 12.10 -30.60
N LEU A 9 3.94 11.45 -29.68
CA LEU A 9 3.63 11.45 -28.25
C LEU A 9 3.75 12.84 -27.61
N LEU A 10 4.79 13.59 -27.99
CA LEU A 10 4.96 14.98 -27.57
C LEU A 10 3.78 15.83 -28.05
N ILE A 11 3.31 15.67 -29.29
CA ILE A 11 2.16 16.41 -29.83
C ILE A 11 0.84 16.05 -29.11
N VAL A 12 0.58 14.76 -28.84
CA VAL A 12 -0.64 14.31 -28.15
C VAL A 12 -0.70 14.77 -26.69
N PHE A 13 0.42 14.80 -25.98
CA PHE A 13 0.45 15.21 -24.56
C PHE A 13 0.71 16.72 -24.35
N LEU A 14 1.46 17.39 -25.24
CA LEU A 14 1.60 18.86 -25.20
C LEU A 14 0.36 19.56 -25.75
N GLY A 15 -0.44 18.92 -26.61
CA GLY A 15 -1.70 19.48 -27.12
C GLY A 15 -2.68 19.93 -26.03
N LEU A 16 -2.63 19.33 -24.83
CA LEU A 16 -3.43 19.72 -23.66
C LEU A 16 -2.80 20.81 -22.78
N SER A 17 -1.59 21.25 -23.07
CA SER A 17 -0.89 22.33 -22.32
C SER A 17 -0.53 23.54 -23.18
N VAL A 18 -0.78 23.48 -24.49
CA VAL A 18 -0.51 24.59 -25.43
C VAL A 18 -1.62 25.67 -25.39
N GLU A 19 -2.85 25.36 -24.98
CA GLU A 19 -3.92 26.38 -24.84
C GLU A 19 -3.63 27.41 -23.74
N VAL A 20 -2.84 27.08 -22.72
CA VAL A 20 -2.46 28.02 -21.65
C VAL A 20 -1.26 28.89 -22.04
N LEU A 21 -0.42 28.46 -22.97
CA LEU A 21 0.66 29.28 -23.54
C LEU A 21 0.22 30.13 -24.74
N ALA A 22 -0.96 29.87 -25.31
CA ALA A 22 -1.51 30.64 -26.43
C ALA A 22 -2.25 31.94 -26.02
N GLN A 23 -2.29 32.31 -24.73
CA GLN A 23 -2.98 33.53 -24.27
C GLN A 23 -2.16 34.83 -24.31
N GLN A 24 -0.96 34.86 -24.88
CA GLN A 24 -0.35 36.13 -25.28
C GLN A 24 -0.66 36.42 -26.76
N LYS A 25 -1.74 37.17 -26.98
CA LYS A 25 -1.95 37.85 -28.28
C LYS A 25 -0.76 38.78 -28.54
N PRO A 26 -0.19 38.78 -29.76
CA PRO A 26 0.83 39.76 -30.13
C PRO A 26 0.29 41.18 -29.93
N SER A 27 1.14 42.09 -29.48
CA SER A 27 0.75 43.50 -29.36
C SER A 27 0.28 44.04 -30.72
N LYS A 28 -0.56 45.08 -30.73
CA LYS A 28 -1.04 45.71 -31.99
C LYS A 28 0.09 46.12 -32.95
N GLN A 29 1.30 46.33 -32.42
CA GLN A 29 2.49 46.69 -33.19
C GLN A 29 3.12 45.46 -33.87
N GLN A 30 3.10 44.29 -33.23
CA GLN A 30 3.61 43.03 -33.79
C GLN A 30 2.65 42.41 -34.83
N GLN A 31 1.33 42.59 -34.67
CA GLN A 31 0.37 42.17 -35.71
C GLN A 31 0.54 42.98 -37.00
N ALA A 32 0.82 44.29 -36.88
CA ALA A 32 1.04 45.18 -38.03
C ALA A 32 2.35 44.88 -38.78
N GLU A 33 3.42 44.47 -38.08
CA GLU A 33 4.67 44.04 -38.72
C GLU A 33 4.55 42.67 -39.40
N LEU A 34 3.78 41.75 -38.82
CA LEU A 34 3.52 40.44 -39.42
C LEU A 34 2.65 40.56 -40.68
N ASP A 35 1.61 41.39 -40.67
CA ASP A 35 0.77 41.66 -41.84
C ASP A 35 1.56 42.36 -42.98
N LYS A 36 2.60 43.13 -42.63
CA LYS A 36 3.53 43.75 -43.58
C LYS A 36 4.49 42.72 -44.19
N ALA A 37 5.08 41.85 -43.37
CA ALA A 37 6.00 40.80 -43.82
C ALA A 37 5.29 39.75 -44.71
N VAL A 38 4.03 39.42 -44.41
CA VAL A 38 3.21 38.51 -45.23
C VAL A 38 2.89 39.13 -46.60
N LYS A 39 2.54 40.42 -46.66
CA LYS A 39 2.32 41.12 -47.95
C LYS A 39 3.58 41.24 -48.80
N GLU A 40 4.75 41.44 -48.16
CA GLU A 40 6.04 41.51 -48.87
C GLU A 40 6.47 40.12 -49.40
N ALA A 41 6.23 39.06 -48.63
CA ALA A 41 6.48 37.68 -49.06
C ALA A 41 5.52 37.21 -50.18
N GLU A 42 4.24 37.61 -50.14
CA GLU A 42 3.27 37.36 -51.22
C GLU A 42 3.65 38.09 -52.52
N ALA A 43 4.23 39.30 -52.43
CA ALA A 43 4.72 40.07 -53.58
C ALA A 43 6.00 39.48 -54.21
N GLU A 44 6.89 38.88 -53.41
CA GLU A 44 8.08 38.15 -53.90
C GLU A 44 7.70 36.81 -54.54
N MET A 45 6.79 36.04 -53.93
CA MET A 45 6.30 34.79 -54.50
C MET A 45 5.49 34.97 -55.80
N ALA A 46 4.91 36.16 -56.04
CA ALA A 46 4.26 36.49 -57.32
C ALA A 46 5.26 36.64 -58.48
N LYS A 47 6.50 37.04 -58.22
CA LYS A 47 7.56 37.20 -59.26
C LYS A 47 8.08 35.84 -59.77
N LEU A 48 8.03 34.81 -58.92
CA LEU A 48 8.43 33.43 -59.27
C LEU A 48 7.41 32.69 -60.16
N LYS A 49 6.35 33.38 -60.61
CA LYS A 49 5.41 32.90 -61.65
C LYS A 49 5.74 33.41 -63.05
N ASP A 50 6.68 34.35 -63.18
CA ASP A 50 7.10 34.92 -64.46
C ASP A 50 8.26 34.09 -65.08
N PRO A 51 8.05 33.41 -66.21
CA PRO A 51 9.09 32.65 -66.89
C PRO A 51 10.30 33.50 -67.29
N ALA A 52 10.14 34.79 -67.54
CA ALA A 52 11.25 35.68 -67.90
C ALA A 52 12.18 35.92 -66.71
N TYR A 53 11.61 36.02 -65.50
CA TYR A 53 12.37 36.20 -64.26
C TYR A 53 13.15 34.93 -63.87
N ILE A 54 12.51 33.76 -63.96
CA ILE A 54 13.16 32.46 -63.73
C ILE A 54 14.32 32.26 -64.71
N ASN A 55 14.10 32.55 -66.00
CA ASN A 55 15.15 32.43 -67.00
C ASN A 55 16.32 33.35 -66.72
N LYS A 56 16.07 34.60 -66.35
CA LYS A 56 17.13 35.56 -66.02
C LYS A 56 17.98 35.11 -64.82
N MET A 57 17.33 34.59 -63.78
CA MET A 57 18.00 34.08 -62.58
C MET A 57 18.95 32.91 -62.90
N PHE A 58 18.50 31.94 -63.71
CA PHE A 58 19.34 30.81 -64.12
C PHE A 58 20.41 31.23 -65.14
N ASP A 59 20.13 32.17 -66.05
CA ASP A 59 21.14 32.71 -66.97
C ASP A 59 22.25 33.44 -66.22
N GLU A 60 21.90 34.21 -65.18
CA GLU A 60 22.87 34.88 -64.32
C GLU A 60 23.71 33.86 -63.54
N GLN A 61 23.10 32.83 -62.94
CA GLN A 61 23.83 31.74 -62.27
C GLN A 61 24.73 30.95 -63.22
N ILE A 62 24.26 30.60 -64.42
CA ILE A 62 25.05 29.86 -65.41
C ILE A 62 26.19 30.74 -65.96
N LYS A 63 25.94 32.03 -66.19
CA LYS A 63 26.96 32.99 -66.59
C LYS A 63 28.02 33.16 -65.51
N GLU A 64 27.61 33.18 -64.25
CA GLU A 64 28.49 33.29 -63.10
C GLU A 64 29.32 32.01 -62.89
N LEU A 65 28.72 30.83 -63.05
CA LEU A 65 29.42 29.54 -62.99
C LEU A 65 30.40 29.34 -64.15
N LYS A 66 30.07 29.85 -65.35
CA LYS A 66 30.98 29.88 -66.50
C LYS A 66 32.12 30.86 -66.29
N ALA A 67 31.85 32.03 -65.71
CA ALA A 67 32.87 33.03 -65.38
C ALA A 67 33.84 32.53 -64.29
N LYS A 68 33.34 31.75 -63.33
CA LYS A 68 34.16 31.16 -62.25
C LYS A 68 34.88 29.87 -62.68
N GLY A 69 34.63 29.34 -63.89
CA GLY A 69 35.31 28.15 -64.41
C GLY A 69 34.81 26.81 -63.85
N HIS A 70 33.72 26.81 -63.08
CA HIS A 70 33.13 25.63 -62.43
C HIS A 70 32.00 25.01 -63.26
N ALA A 71 31.82 25.48 -64.49
CA ALA A 71 30.80 25.04 -65.43
C ALA A 71 31.19 23.70 -66.10
N THR A 72 31.18 22.61 -65.35
CA THR A 72 31.34 21.26 -65.93
C THR A 72 30.09 20.88 -66.75
N PRO A 73 30.23 20.08 -67.83
CA PRO A 73 29.10 19.69 -68.67
C PRO A 73 27.94 19.05 -67.90
N GLU A 74 28.24 18.26 -66.87
CA GLU A 74 27.25 17.60 -66.03
C GLU A 74 26.48 18.60 -65.12
N LEU A 75 27.17 19.58 -64.53
CA LEU A 75 26.56 20.59 -63.66
C LEU A 75 25.72 21.59 -64.47
N LEU A 76 26.20 21.99 -65.65
CA LEU A 76 25.41 22.79 -66.60
C LEU A 76 24.15 22.04 -67.04
N ARG A 77 24.23 20.72 -67.22
CA ARG A 77 23.09 19.87 -67.58
C ARG A 77 22.08 19.75 -66.44
N GLU A 78 22.53 19.65 -65.19
CA GLU A 78 21.66 19.66 -64.00
C GLU A 78 21.01 21.02 -63.75
N LEU A 79 21.72 22.13 -63.97
CA LEU A 79 21.14 23.48 -63.87
C LEU A 79 20.11 23.78 -64.96
N GLU A 80 20.36 23.36 -66.20
CA GLU A 80 19.36 23.47 -67.28
C GLU A 80 18.14 22.56 -67.02
N LYS A 81 18.35 21.41 -66.37
CA LYS A 81 17.26 20.51 -65.94
C LYS A 81 16.44 21.13 -64.80
N ALA A 82 17.07 21.73 -63.79
CA ALA A 82 16.40 22.46 -62.71
C ALA A 82 15.66 23.71 -63.23
N ARG A 83 16.25 24.43 -64.19
CA ARG A 83 15.60 25.53 -64.91
C ARG A 83 14.35 25.07 -65.64
N ALA A 84 14.44 23.95 -66.36
CA ALA A 84 13.30 23.36 -67.06
C ALA A 84 12.21 22.90 -66.09
N GLU A 85 12.56 22.30 -64.94
CA GLU A 85 11.61 21.88 -63.90
C GLU A 85 10.91 23.07 -63.23
N MET A 86 11.63 24.14 -62.91
CA MET A 86 11.06 25.37 -62.35
C MET A 86 10.12 26.08 -63.35
N LEU A 87 10.48 26.13 -64.63
CA LEU A 87 9.59 26.63 -65.70
C LEU A 87 8.36 25.75 -65.91
N LYS A 88 8.47 24.44 -65.68
CA LYS A 88 7.37 23.47 -65.78
C LYS A 88 6.43 23.61 -64.58
N MET A 89 6.96 23.84 -63.37
CA MET A 89 6.17 24.16 -62.17
C MET A 89 5.46 25.51 -62.28
N ALA A 90 6.09 26.54 -62.86
CA ALA A 90 5.46 27.84 -63.13
C ALA A 90 4.28 27.75 -64.13
N LYS A 91 4.24 26.70 -64.98
CA LYS A 91 3.14 26.44 -65.93
C LYS A 91 2.06 25.48 -65.43
N GLY A 92 2.15 24.96 -64.21
CA GLY A 92 1.10 24.19 -63.54
C GLY A 92 0.78 22.83 -64.17
N GLY A 93 1.43 21.75 -63.69
CA GLY A 93 1.02 20.37 -63.98
C GLY A 93 1.92 19.33 -63.29
N GLY A 94 1.35 18.49 -62.43
CA GLY A 94 2.09 17.54 -61.57
C GLY A 94 2.15 16.08 -62.06
N ALA A 95 3.17 15.39 -61.51
CA ALA A 95 3.37 13.93 -61.25
C ALA A 95 3.53 12.93 -62.42
N PRO A 96 4.10 11.71 -62.23
CA PRO A 96 4.96 11.14 -61.17
C PRO A 96 6.26 10.42 -61.70
N ALA A 97 6.98 9.75 -60.78
CA ALA A 97 8.28 9.05 -60.86
C ALA A 97 8.53 8.02 -62.00
N PRO A 98 9.81 7.58 -62.17
CA PRO A 98 10.06 6.15 -62.44
C PRO A 98 11.21 5.52 -61.64
N ALA A 99 11.18 4.19 -61.69
CA ALA A 99 11.86 3.16 -60.92
C ALA A 99 13.35 2.91 -61.26
N GLN A 100 13.97 2.07 -60.41
CA GLN A 100 15.28 1.43 -60.56
C GLN A 100 15.45 0.67 -61.90
N PRO A 101 16.71 0.36 -62.28
CA PRO A 101 17.15 -1.03 -62.08
C PRO A 101 18.63 -1.26 -61.68
N GLU A 102 18.78 -2.30 -60.85
CA GLU A 102 19.77 -3.40 -60.83
C GLU A 102 21.27 -3.23 -60.47
N GLU A 103 21.75 -4.34 -59.88
CA GLU A 103 22.93 -4.62 -59.06
C GLU A 103 24.27 -4.69 -59.82
N LEU A 104 25.38 -4.45 -59.11
CA LEU A 104 26.51 -5.40 -59.03
C LEU A 104 27.60 -4.99 -57.99
N SER A 105 27.86 -5.96 -57.09
CA SER A 105 29.09 -6.34 -56.37
C SER A 105 29.85 -5.37 -55.43
N GLU A 106 30.12 -5.89 -54.23
CA GLU A 106 30.89 -5.35 -53.10
C GLU A 106 32.34 -4.93 -53.44
N PRO A 107 32.92 -4.02 -52.63
CA PRO A 107 33.90 -4.53 -51.67
C PRO A 107 33.80 -3.93 -50.26
N THR A 108 34.01 -4.82 -49.29
CA THR A 108 34.60 -4.63 -47.95
C THR A 108 35.02 -3.22 -47.55
N GLU A 109 34.29 -2.64 -46.60
CA GLU A 109 34.86 -1.75 -45.58
C GLU A 109 34.17 -2.00 -44.22
N THR A 110 35.00 -2.03 -43.19
CA THR A 110 34.68 -2.35 -41.80
C THR A 110 33.57 -1.48 -41.22
N VAL A 111 32.39 -2.07 -41.02
CA VAL A 111 31.27 -1.45 -40.30
C VAL A 111 31.57 -1.51 -38.80
N ALA A 112 31.70 -0.33 -38.18
CA ALA A 112 31.66 -0.17 -36.73
C ALA A 112 30.38 -0.84 -36.18
N PRO A 113 30.44 -1.50 -35.01
CA PRO A 113 29.29 -2.27 -34.52
C PRO A 113 28.07 -1.36 -34.38
N ALA A 114 26.93 -1.85 -34.86
CA ALA A 114 25.65 -1.20 -34.68
C ALA A 114 25.46 -0.81 -33.19
N PRO A 115 24.97 0.40 -32.88
CA PRO A 115 24.66 0.75 -31.52
C PRO A 115 23.69 -0.31 -30.96
N LYS A 116 24.06 -0.84 -29.79
CA LYS A 116 23.29 -1.86 -29.07
C LYS A 116 21.81 -1.47 -29.07
N SER A 117 20.94 -2.46 -29.29
CA SER A 117 19.50 -2.29 -29.07
C SER A 117 19.29 -1.67 -27.69
N VAL A 118 18.76 -0.45 -27.67
CA VAL A 118 18.39 0.22 -26.42
C VAL A 118 17.32 -0.66 -25.76
N GLU A 119 17.70 -1.33 -24.68
CA GLU A 119 16.78 -1.99 -23.76
C GLU A 119 15.72 -0.96 -23.34
N GLN A 120 14.44 -1.28 -23.52
CA GLN A 120 13.38 -0.37 -23.10
C GLN A 120 13.48 -0.18 -21.57
N PRO A 121 13.42 1.07 -21.06
CA PRO A 121 13.45 1.30 -19.62
C PRO A 121 12.27 0.58 -18.96
N VAL A 122 12.59 -0.29 -17.99
CA VAL A 122 11.61 -1.10 -17.26
C VAL A 122 10.71 -0.16 -16.44
N PRO A 123 9.39 -0.13 -16.69
CA PRO A 123 8.46 0.62 -15.85
C PRO A 123 8.50 0.10 -14.41
N THR A 124 8.33 0.97 -13.42
CA THR A 124 8.14 0.52 -12.02
C THR A 124 6.86 -0.31 -11.94
N ASN A 125 7.02 -1.63 -11.75
CA ASN A 125 5.94 -2.60 -11.76
C ASN A 125 5.41 -2.92 -10.34
N PHE A 126 5.54 -1.99 -9.39
CA PHE A 126 5.06 -2.11 -8.02
C PHE A 126 4.96 -0.74 -7.32
N ASP A 127 4.11 -0.66 -6.30
CA ASP A 127 4.01 0.47 -5.37
C ASP A 127 4.63 0.12 -4.01
N GLU A 128 5.05 1.14 -3.28
CA GLU A 128 5.69 1.06 -1.97
C GLU A 128 4.95 1.92 -0.95
N VAL A 129 4.89 1.43 0.29
CA VAL A 129 4.44 2.23 1.43
C VAL A 129 5.63 2.46 2.35
N GLU A 130 5.94 3.73 2.63
CA GLU A 130 7.02 4.13 3.52
C GLU A 130 6.93 3.42 4.88
N SER A 131 8.08 3.16 5.49
CA SER A 131 8.15 2.64 6.86
C SER A 131 8.45 3.78 7.83
N PRO A 132 7.78 3.86 8.99
CA PRO A 132 8.16 4.81 10.03
C PRO A 132 9.49 4.43 10.70
N TYR A 133 10.02 3.23 10.47
CA TYR A 133 11.16 2.68 11.20
C TYR A 133 12.48 2.71 10.41
N SER A 134 12.42 2.64 9.09
CA SER A 134 13.60 2.58 8.23
C SER A 134 13.30 3.09 6.81
N LYS A 135 14.34 3.20 5.97
CA LYS A 135 14.17 3.50 4.54
C LYS A 135 13.64 2.31 3.73
N VAL A 136 13.54 1.12 4.33
CA VAL A 136 12.92 -0.03 3.67
C VAL A 136 11.41 0.11 3.79
N PRO A 137 10.66 0.11 2.67
CA PRO A 137 9.20 0.21 2.69
C PRO A 137 8.57 -0.87 3.56
N SER A 138 7.47 -0.54 4.23
CA SER A 138 6.77 -1.47 5.10
C SER A 138 5.76 -2.35 4.37
N SER A 139 5.40 -1.98 3.14
CA SER A 139 4.69 -2.89 2.23
C SER A 139 4.97 -2.61 0.76
N PHE A 140 4.69 -3.63 -0.05
CA PHE A 140 4.82 -3.61 -1.50
C PHE A 140 3.55 -4.15 -2.14
N GLN A 141 2.99 -3.42 -3.11
CA GLN A 141 1.93 -3.90 -3.98
C GLN A 141 2.52 -4.16 -5.36
N PHE A 142 2.59 -5.43 -5.77
CA PHE A 142 3.15 -5.79 -7.07
C PHE A 142 2.06 -5.71 -8.15
N TYR A 143 2.37 -5.06 -9.28
CA TYR A 143 1.49 -5.00 -10.44
C TYR A 143 1.52 -6.31 -11.23
N ARG A 144 0.54 -6.49 -12.12
CA ARG A 144 0.43 -7.71 -12.91
C ARG A 144 1.67 -7.94 -13.79
N GLU A 145 2.39 -6.91 -14.20
CA GLU A 145 3.60 -7.03 -15.00
C GLU A 145 4.87 -7.21 -14.14
N SER A 146 4.72 -7.35 -12.82
CA SER A 146 5.84 -7.66 -11.94
C SER A 146 6.37 -9.08 -12.15
N GLU A 147 7.70 -9.18 -12.23
CA GLU A 147 8.45 -10.43 -12.31
C GLU A 147 8.88 -10.94 -10.92
N VAL A 148 8.54 -10.20 -9.84
CA VAL A 148 8.89 -10.62 -8.48
C VAL A 148 8.08 -11.86 -8.11
N THR A 149 8.80 -12.93 -7.77
CA THR A 149 8.26 -14.18 -7.28
C THR A 149 8.77 -14.42 -5.86
N ILE A 150 8.21 -15.39 -5.17
CA ILE A 150 8.72 -15.81 -3.87
C ILE A 150 10.18 -16.27 -3.91
N GLU A 151 10.65 -16.88 -5.00
CA GLU A 151 12.06 -17.31 -5.08
C GLU A 151 13.00 -16.15 -5.39
N THR A 152 12.51 -15.10 -6.06
CA THR A 152 13.30 -13.90 -6.38
C THR A 152 13.15 -12.77 -5.35
N PHE A 153 12.23 -12.87 -4.39
CA PHE A 153 11.94 -11.81 -3.42
C PHE A 153 13.14 -11.45 -2.55
N ALA A 154 13.92 -12.43 -2.08
CA ALA A 154 15.12 -12.16 -1.29
C ALA A 154 16.17 -11.38 -2.08
N ALA A 155 16.39 -11.76 -3.34
CA ALA A 155 17.30 -11.06 -4.24
C ALA A 155 16.80 -9.63 -4.56
N PHE A 156 15.48 -9.47 -4.72
CA PHE A 156 14.84 -8.16 -4.87
C PHE A 156 15.13 -7.24 -3.67
N MET A 157 14.90 -7.73 -2.44
CA MET A 157 15.16 -6.96 -1.21
C MET A 157 16.65 -6.59 -1.06
N GLN A 158 17.54 -7.54 -1.34
CA GLN A 158 18.98 -7.28 -1.28
C GLN A 158 19.43 -6.27 -2.34
N LYS A 159 18.98 -6.41 -3.59
CA LYS A 159 19.37 -5.54 -4.70
C LYS A 159 18.86 -4.12 -4.52
N LYS A 160 17.61 -3.95 -4.04
CA LYS A 160 16.97 -2.64 -3.94
C LYS A 160 17.28 -1.92 -2.62
N TYR A 161 17.33 -2.66 -1.51
CA TYR A 161 17.43 -2.07 -0.15
C TYR A 161 18.69 -2.47 0.61
N GLY A 162 19.51 -3.38 0.07
CA GLY A 162 20.71 -3.87 0.74
C GLY A 162 20.43 -4.68 2.00
N VAL A 163 19.21 -5.22 2.15
CA VAL A 163 18.81 -6.05 3.30
C VAL A 163 18.77 -7.54 2.92
N GLN A 164 19.37 -8.37 3.78
CA GLN A 164 19.35 -9.82 3.62
C GLN A 164 18.13 -10.40 4.31
N VAL A 165 17.25 -11.04 3.53
CA VAL A 165 16.10 -11.77 4.05
C VAL A 165 16.15 -13.22 3.60
N ARG A 166 15.80 -14.15 4.49
CA ARG A 166 15.81 -15.59 4.23
C ARG A 166 14.40 -16.15 4.37
N LYS A 167 13.97 -16.94 3.40
CA LYS A 167 12.67 -17.66 3.39
C LYS A 167 12.58 -18.58 4.61
N GLN A 168 11.45 -18.55 5.32
CA GLN A 168 11.21 -19.35 6.52
C GLN A 168 10.13 -20.41 6.27
N LYS A 169 8.86 -20.00 6.31
CA LYS A 169 7.71 -20.90 6.20
C LYS A 169 6.70 -20.36 5.20
N THR A 170 5.99 -21.27 4.54
CA THR A 170 4.83 -20.97 3.69
C THR A 170 3.58 -21.55 4.31
N VAL A 171 2.55 -20.73 4.47
CA VAL A 171 1.24 -21.13 4.99
C VAL A 171 0.21 -21.01 3.87
N VAL A 172 -0.64 -22.03 3.72
CA VAL A 172 -1.78 -22.00 2.80
C VAL A 172 -2.97 -21.44 3.57
N LEU A 173 -3.54 -20.35 3.07
CA LEU A 173 -4.75 -19.77 3.66
C LEU A 173 -5.99 -20.57 3.22
N PRO A 174 -7.07 -20.57 4.00
CA PRO A 174 -8.34 -21.18 3.59
C PRO A 174 -8.93 -20.60 2.30
N THR A 175 -8.46 -19.44 1.84
CA THR A 175 -8.82 -18.83 0.54
C THR A 175 -8.07 -19.44 -0.65
N GLY A 176 -7.14 -20.38 -0.42
CA GLY A 176 -6.27 -20.98 -1.44
C GLY A 176 -5.01 -20.18 -1.76
N SER A 177 -4.94 -18.90 -1.35
CA SER A 177 -3.73 -18.08 -1.46
C SER A 177 -2.65 -18.54 -0.47
N LYS A 178 -1.38 -18.29 -0.80
CA LYS A 178 -0.25 -18.68 0.03
C LYS A 178 0.45 -17.45 0.59
N ILE A 179 0.94 -17.55 1.83
CA ILE A 179 1.78 -16.53 2.46
C ILE A 179 3.11 -17.17 2.83
N THR A 180 4.20 -16.59 2.32
CA THR A 180 5.57 -16.98 2.66
C THR A 180 6.22 -15.92 3.54
N THR A 181 6.78 -16.33 4.67
CA THR A 181 7.50 -15.45 5.61
C THR A 181 8.99 -15.41 5.27
N PHE A 182 9.57 -14.21 5.26
CA PHE A 182 10.98 -13.94 5.05
C PHE A 182 11.54 -13.19 6.25
N GLN A 183 12.49 -13.79 6.96
CA GLN A 183 13.13 -13.20 8.15
C GLN A 183 14.38 -12.43 7.73
N GLN A 184 14.55 -11.21 8.24
CA GLN A 184 15.78 -10.45 8.05
C GLN A 184 16.92 -11.01 8.92
N PHE A 185 18.13 -11.01 8.35
CA PHE A 185 19.39 -11.26 9.04
C PHE A 185 20.35 -10.08 8.85
N ILE A 186 21.17 -9.83 9.86
CA ILE A 186 22.38 -9.00 9.75
C ILE A 186 23.54 -9.92 10.11
N GLU A 187 24.43 -10.14 9.14
CA GLU A 187 25.34 -11.29 9.14
C GLU A 187 24.55 -12.59 9.35
N ASP A 188 24.78 -13.33 10.43
CA ASP A 188 24.07 -14.56 10.77
C ASP A 188 23.05 -14.41 11.90
N TYR A 189 22.83 -13.19 12.40
CA TYR A 189 21.91 -12.95 13.51
C TYR A 189 20.53 -12.54 13.00
N PRO A 190 19.45 -13.22 13.43
CA PRO A 190 18.10 -12.81 13.11
C PRO A 190 17.80 -11.45 13.75
N VAL A 191 17.00 -10.64 13.07
CA VAL A 191 16.56 -9.34 13.58
C VAL A 191 15.13 -9.44 14.11
N PHE A 192 14.95 -9.13 15.39
CA PHE A 192 13.68 -9.27 16.11
C PHE A 192 12.55 -8.47 15.44
N GLY A 193 11.47 -9.18 15.10
CA GLY A 193 10.28 -8.64 14.44
C GLY A 193 10.49 -8.11 13.02
N ALA A 194 11.71 -8.22 12.47
CA ALA A 194 12.02 -7.78 11.12
C ALA A 194 11.80 -8.91 10.12
N TYR A 195 10.56 -9.06 9.66
CA TYR A 195 10.23 -10.01 8.62
C TYR A 195 9.18 -9.46 7.67
N PHE A 196 9.20 -9.98 6.43
CA PHE A 196 8.18 -9.77 5.43
C PHE A 196 7.30 -10.99 5.30
N LYS A 197 6.00 -10.75 5.16
CA LYS A 197 5.02 -11.75 4.78
C LYS A 197 4.54 -11.46 3.37
N VAL A 198 5.00 -12.29 2.45
CA VAL A 198 4.71 -12.17 1.02
C VAL A 198 3.52 -13.06 0.70
N ARG A 199 2.42 -12.45 0.30
CA ARG A 199 1.27 -13.15 -0.26
C ARG A 199 1.49 -13.39 -1.75
N HIS A 200 1.21 -14.60 -2.21
CA HIS A 200 1.48 -15.01 -3.58
C HIS A 200 0.46 -16.01 -4.12
N GLU A 201 0.42 -16.11 -5.44
CA GLU A 201 -0.37 -17.10 -6.18
C GLU A 201 0.23 -18.52 -6.07
N SER A 202 -0.51 -19.52 -6.55
CA SER A 202 -0.06 -20.91 -6.61
C SER A 202 1.20 -21.10 -7.46
N ASN A 203 1.38 -20.27 -8.51
CA ASN A 203 2.56 -20.23 -9.37
C ASN A 203 3.78 -19.53 -8.73
N GLY A 204 3.66 -19.00 -7.51
CA GLY A 204 4.75 -18.33 -6.79
C GLY A 204 4.89 -16.83 -7.06
N LYS A 205 4.06 -16.23 -7.91
CA LYS A 205 4.09 -14.79 -8.20
C LYS A 205 3.67 -13.96 -6.99
N ALA A 206 4.51 -12.99 -6.61
CA ALA A 206 4.23 -12.10 -5.50
C ALA A 206 3.09 -11.14 -5.88
N LEU A 207 2.11 -11.00 -4.98
CA LEU A 207 0.98 -10.07 -5.14
C LEU A 207 1.11 -8.88 -4.20
N PHE A 208 1.49 -9.17 -2.96
CA PHE A 208 1.60 -8.18 -1.89
C PHE A 208 2.62 -8.67 -0.87
N ALA A 209 3.42 -7.77 -0.33
CA ALA A 209 4.31 -8.08 0.79
C ALA A 209 4.13 -7.02 1.87
N SER A 210 3.98 -7.45 3.13
CA SER A 210 3.90 -6.55 4.29
C SER A 210 4.86 -6.97 5.38
N GLY A 211 5.48 -6.01 6.05
CA GLY A 211 6.38 -6.28 7.16
C GLY A 211 7.33 -5.15 7.44
N ASP A 212 8.42 -5.48 8.11
CA ASP A 212 9.45 -4.52 8.50
C ASP A 212 10.83 -5.12 8.24
N ALA A 213 11.75 -4.28 7.76
CA ALA A 213 13.17 -4.56 7.76
C ALA A 213 13.94 -3.28 8.03
N PHE A 214 15.16 -3.45 8.53
CA PHE A 214 16.02 -2.36 8.97
C PHE A 214 17.22 -2.23 8.04
N ASP A 215 17.37 -1.08 7.38
CA ASP A 215 18.53 -0.79 6.54
C ASP A 215 19.81 -0.58 7.38
N LYS A 216 20.95 -0.47 6.70
CA LYS A 216 22.29 -0.33 7.32
C LYS A 216 22.43 0.85 8.28
N THR A 217 21.62 1.90 8.16
CA THR A 217 21.67 3.05 9.08
C THR A 217 21.23 2.68 10.50
N ARG A 218 20.51 1.56 10.65
CA ARG A 218 20.01 1.05 11.94
C ARG A 218 20.86 -0.07 12.52
N TRP A 219 21.80 -0.63 11.76
CA TRP A 219 22.52 -1.84 12.16
C TRP A 219 23.43 -1.57 13.39
N PRO A 220 23.59 -2.57 14.29
CA PRO A 220 24.53 -2.48 15.38
C PRO A 220 25.96 -2.49 14.83
N GLU A 221 26.89 -1.91 15.59
CA GLU A 221 28.31 -2.19 15.40
C GLU A 221 28.63 -3.54 16.04
N LEU A 222 29.05 -4.50 15.23
CA LEU A 222 29.37 -5.87 15.67
C LEU A 222 30.86 -5.99 16.02
N THR A 223 31.34 -5.14 16.92
CA THR A 223 32.75 -5.06 17.30
C THR A 223 32.94 -5.30 18.79
N GLY A 224 33.90 -6.17 19.15
CA GLY A 224 34.26 -6.44 20.54
C GLY A 224 34.08 -7.89 20.98
N LYS A 225 34.50 -8.18 22.21
CA LYS A 225 34.38 -9.51 22.83
C LYS A 225 33.05 -9.61 23.58
N MET A 226 32.22 -10.57 23.19
CA MET A 226 30.96 -10.83 23.88
C MET A 226 31.19 -11.32 25.31
N ILE A 227 30.24 -11.02 26.19
CA ILE A 227 30.24 -11.55 27.56
C ILE A 227 29.92 -13.05 27.53
N ASN A 228 30.52 -13.79 28.47
CA ASN A 228 30.25 -15.22 28.63
C ASN A 228 29.01 -15.46 29.49
N GLU A 229 28.53 -16.71 29.49
CA GLU A 229 27.34 -17.14 30.24
C GLU A 229 27.38 -16.80 31.74
N ASN A 230 28.54 -16.91 32.38
CA ASN A 230 28.69 -16.53 33.79
C ASN A 230 28.50 -15.02 34.02
N GLN A 231 29.06 -14.19 33.15
CA GLN A 231 28.92 -12.72 33.22
C GLN A 231 27.47 -12.28 32.92
N ILE A 232 26.83 -12.97 31.98
CA ILE A 232 25.42 -12.79 31.63
C ILE A 232 24.54 -12.99 32.86
N PHE A 233 24.69 -14.13 33.56
CA PHE A 233 23.87 -14.45 34.73
C PHE A 233 24.11 -13.49 35.91
N GLN A 234 25.33 -12.93 36.03
CA GLN A 234 25.61 -11.89 37.01
C GLN A 234 24.90 -10.56 36.71
N LYS A 235 24.63 -10.25 35.44
CA LYS A 235 24.01 -9.00 34.99
C LYS A 235 22.47 -9.00 35.02
N LEU A 236 21.83 -10.17 35.14
CA LEU A 236 20.38 -10.28 35.29
C LEU A 236 19.87 -9.51 36.53
N PRO A 237 18.64 -8.94 36.50
CA PRO A 237 18.02 -8.32 37.67
C PRO A 237 17.99 -9.25 38.89
N LYS A 238 18.18 -8.72 40.10
CA LYS A 238 18.27 -9.53 41.33
C LYS A 238 17.06 -10.44 41.53
N GLU A 239 15.87 -9.95 41.21
CA GLU A 239 14.59 -10.67 41.29
C GLU A 239 14.50 -11.87 40.32
N SER A 240 15.26 -11.85 39.23
CA SER A 240 15.28 -12.93 38.21
C SER A 240 16.31 -14.03 38.46
N LYS A 241 17.17 -13.90 39.48
CA LYS A 241 18.22 -14.90 39.80
C LYS A 241 17.74 -16.06 40.69
N ILE A 242 16.45 -16.08 41.02
CA ILE A 242 15.83 -17.07 41.91
C ILE A 242 15.65 -18.42 41.19
N THR A 243 15.61 -18.41 39.86
CA THR A 243 15.40 -19.57 38.98
C THR A 243 16.59 -19.73 38.03
N ALA A 244 16.94 -20.96 37.64
CA ALA A 244 18.03 -21.21 36.70
C ALA A 244 17.72 -20.57 35.32
N PRO A 245 18.49 -19.56 34.87
CA PRO A 245 18.24 -18.90 33.60
C PRO A 245 18.52 -19.83 32.41
N ILE A 246 17.71 -19.72 31.34
CA ILE A 246 17.84 -20.50 30.11
C ILE A 246 18.31 -19.57 28.99
N TYR A 247 19.44 -19.91 28.37
CA TYR A 247 19.94 -19.22 27.19
C TYR A 247 19.23 -19.71 25.93
N GLU A 248 18.61 -18.81 25.16
CA GLU A 248 17.93 -19.17 23.91
C GLU A 248 18.83 -18.93 22.69
N SER A 249 19.20 -17.69 22.41
CA SER A 249 19.95 -17.34 21.20
C SER A 249 20.61 -15.96 21.25
N LEU A 250 21.46 -15.66 20.26
CA LEU A 250 21.84 -14.30 19.92
C LEU A 250 20.87 -13.73 18.89
N ILE A 251 20.37 -12.54 19.16
CA ILE A 251 19.38 -11.86 18.32
C ILE A 251 19.67 -10.37 18.28
N ILE A 252 19.39 -9.73 17.14
CA ILE A 252 19.46 -8.27 17.03
C ILE A 252 18.10 -7.70 17.39
N VAL A 253 18.06 -6.87 18.41
CA VAL A 253 16.83 -6.29 18.96
C VAL A 253 16.90 -4.77 18.96
N PRO A 254 15.76 -4.09 18.81
CA PRO A 254 15.72 -2.67 19.08
C PRO A 254 15.81 -2.42 20.59
N GLU A 255 16.48 -1.32 20.97
CA GLU A 255 16.57 -0.90 22.37
C GLU A 255 15.19 -0.51 22.95
N ARG A 256 14.31 0.04 22.10
CA ARG A 256 12.90 0.32 22.39
C ARG A 256 12.07 0.18 21.12
N LEU A 257 10.74 0.07 21.24
CA LEU A 257 9.84 0.09 20.09
C LEU A 257 9.80 1.41 19.31
N ASN A 258 10.36 2.50 19.84
CA ASN A 258 10.65 3.66 19.01
C ASN A 258 11.91 3.39 18.18
N VAL A 259 11.74 2.51 17.18
CA VAL A 259 12.80 2.13 16.25
C VAL A 259 13.19 3.25 15.30
N ALA A 260 12.39 4.32 15.24
CA ALA A 260 12.62 5.45 14.35
C ALA A 260 13.89 6.26 14.70
N THR A 261 14.46 6.12 15.90
CA THR A 261 15.56 7.00 16.35
C THR A 261 16.79 6.28 16.91
N GLN A 262 16.75 4.97 17.18
CA GLN A 262 17.84 4.25 17.85
C GLN A 262 18.48 3.19 16.95
N LYS A 263 19.79 2.97 17.12
CA LYS A 263 20.48 1.81 16.54
C LYS A 263 19.99 0.53 17.23
N LEU A 264 19.91 -0.55 16.48
CA LEU A 264 19.66 -1.88 17.03
C LEU A 264 20.87 -2.34 17.86
N ARG A 265 20.68 -3.37 18.69
CA ARG A 265 21.74 -3.98 19.50
C ARG A 265 21.74 -5.49 19.32
N LEU A 266 22.93 -6.08 19.25
CA LEU A 266 23.08 -7.52 19.41
C LEU A 266 22.84 -7.85 20.89
N ALA A 267 21.97 -8.81 21.18
CA ALA A 267 21.60 -9.18 22.54
C ALA A 267 21.52 -10.70 22.73
N HIS A 268 21.87 -11.14 23.93
CA HIS A 268 21.59 -12.46 24.45
C HIS A 268 20.11 -12.53 24.87
N GLN A 269 19.36 -13.43 24.24
CA GLN A 269 18.00 -13.74 24.61
C GLN A 269 17.98 -14.82 25.69
N ILE A 270 17.39 -14.49 26.84
CA ILE A 270 17.50 -15.29 28.05
C ILE A 270 16.16 -15.32 28.75
N ILE A 271 15.70 -16.51 29.11
CA ILE A 271 14.55 -16.67 29.98
C ILE A 271 15.05 -16.77 31.42
N ALA A 272 14.53 -15.93 32.30
CA ALA A 272 14.80 -15.99 33.73
C ALA A 272 13.50 -15.79 34.51
N GLY A 273 12.98 -16.89 35.06
CA GLY A 273 11.68 -16.96 35.70
C GLY A 273 10.54 -16.62 34.73
N LYS A 274 9.73 -15.62 35.10
CA LYS A 274 8.52 -15.18 34.38
C LYS A 274 8.78 -14.20 33.26
N THR A 275 10.00 -14.06 32.79
CA THR A 275 10.39 -12.96 31.91
C THR A 275 11.50 -13.40 30.96
N ARG A 276 11.35 -13.08 29.68
CA ARG A 276 12.46 -13.14 28.72
C ARG A 276 13.15 -11.79 28.66
N TYR A 277 14.42 -11.79 28.98
CA TYR A 277 15.32 -10.65 28.92
C TYR A 277 16.17 -10.70 27.66
N TYR A 278 16.51 -9.53 27.15
CA TYR A 278 17.46 -9.36 26.06
C TYR A 278 18.60 -8.49 26.58
N LEU A 279 19.78 -9.06 26.80
CA LEU A 279 20.94 -8.38 27.38
C LEU A 279 21.94 -8.03 26.29
N ASP A 280 22.45 -6.80 26.26
CA ASP A 280 23.47 -6.33 25.31
C ASP A 280 24.64 -7.34 25.27
N ALA A 281 25.00 -7.81 24.08
CA ALA A 281 25.93 -8.93 23.94
C ALA A 281 27.36 -8.62 24.42
N TYR A 282 27.70 -7.35 24.58
CA TYR A 282 29.05 -6.91 24.98
C TYR A 282 29.06 -6.34 26.39
N ARG A 283 28.01 -5.61 26.77
CA ARG A 283 27.93 -4.95 28.08
C ARG A 283 27.12 -5.74 29.08
N GLY A 284 26.15 -6.54 28.64
CA GLY A 284 25.21 -7.26 29.49
C GLY A 284 24.09 -6.41 30.08
N ASP A 285 23.97 -5.15 29.68
CA ASP A 285 22.88 -4.29 30.16
C ASP A 285 21.54 -4.77 29.56
N VAL A 286 20.48 -4.80 30.36
CA VAL A 286 19.15 -5.21 29.87
C VAL A 286 18.66 -4.21 28.83
N VAL A 287 18.52 -4.66 27.59
CA VAL A 287 18.03 -3.90 26.44
C VAL A 287 16.51 -3.84 26.46
N ARG A 288 15.85 -4.99 26.63
CA ARG A 288 14.40 -5.09 26.82
C ARG A 288 14.03 -6.36 27.59
N SER A 289 12.78 -6.43 28.02
CA SER A 289 12.22 -7.61 28.66
C SER A 289 10.76 -7.80 28.29
N GLU A 290 10.32 -9.04 28.16
CA GLU A 290 8.91 -9.40 27.96
C GLU A 290 8.45 -10.35 29.06
N SER A 291 7.26 -10.10 29.61
CA SER A 291 6.70 -10.99 30.62
C SER A 291 6.19 -12.28 29.97
N LEU A 292 6.56 -13.41 30.56
CA LEU A 292 6.23 -14.79 30.19
C LEU A 292 5.34 -15.51 31.22
N ILE A 293 5.03 -14.86 32.36
CA ILE A 293 4.25 -15.35 33.52
C ILE A 293 4.18 -16.88 33.67
N LEU A 294 5.03 -17.41 34.57
CA LEU A 294 5.10 -18.83 34.98
C LEU A 294 5.74 -19.16 36.34
N GLU A 295 5.20 -20.17 37.06
CA GLU A 295 5.87 -21.30 37.78
C GLU A 295 4.88 -22.00 38.76
N CYS A 296 4.90 -23.28 39.17
CA CYS A 296 5.71 -24.49 38.84
C CYS A 296 4.95 -25.79 39.30
N LEU A 297 4.80 -26.81 38.42
CA LEU A 297 5.10 -28.25 38.64
C LEU A 297 4.61 -29.13 37.46
N ASP A 298 5.28 -30.28 37.38
CA ASP A 298 5.63 -31.07 36.21
C ASP A 298 4.72 -32.29 36.05
N SER A 299 4.35 -32.55 34.79
CA SER A 299 4.34 -33.86 34.12
C SER A 299 3.49 -33.68 32.87
N HIS A 300 4.14 -33.74 31.71
CA HIS A 300 3.47 -34.30 30.54
C HIS A 300 2.96 -35.68 30.95
N ILE A 301 1.69 -35.80 31.33
CA ILE A 301 1.04 -37.09 31.32
C ILE A 301 0.98 -37.45 29.83
N PRO A 302 1.73 -38.46 29.36
CA PRO A 302 1.55 -38.93 28.00
C PRO A 302 0.08 -39.31 27.87
N VAL A 303 -0.60 -38.74 26.87
CA VAL A 303 -1.97 -39.14 26.53
C VAL A 303 -1.91 -40.62 26.21
N ARG A 304 -2.26 -41.48 27.18
CA ARG A 304 -2.65 -42.84 26.87
C ARG A 304 -3.93 -42.72 26.07
N LYS A 305 -3.88 -43.16 24.80
CA LYS A 305 -5.08 -43.56 24.07
C LYS A 305 -5.75 -44.65 24.91
N GLU A 306 -6.72 -44.28 25.74
CA GLU A 306 -7.56 -45.26 26.40
C GLU A 306 -8.82 -45.45 25.55
N ASP A 307 -9.08 -46.70 25.15
CA ASP A 307 -10.25 -47.12 24.39
C ASP A 307 -11.57 -47.08 25.22
N LYS A 308 -11.63 -46.28 26.29
CA LYS A 308 -12.82 -46.15 27.14
C LYS A 308 -13.84 -45.21 26.49
N LYS A 309 -15.10 -45.64 26.49
CA LYS A 309 -16.21 -44.85 25.93
C LYS A 309 -16.42 -43.56 26.76
N PRO A 310 -16.61 -42.40 26.11
CA PRO A 310 -16.94 -41.17 26.82
C PRO A 310 -18.22 -41.34 27.64
N THR A 311 -18.25 -40.76 28.84
CA THR A 311 -19.49 -40.58 29.59
C THR A 311 -19.95 -39.15 29.37
N ILE A 312 -21.16 -38.95 28.84
CA ILE A 312 -21.77 -37.62 28.81
C ILE A 312 -22.49 -37.43 30.13
N THR A 313 -22.10 -36.43 30.90
CA THR A 313 -22.75 -36.09 32.17
C THR A 313 -23.25 -34.65 32.13
N THR A 314 -24.35 -34.38 32.81
CA THR A 314 -24.81 -33.00 33.03
C THR A 314 -24.10 -32.45 34.26
N MET A 315 -23.37 -31.35 34.10
CA MET A 315 -22.72 -30.64 35.19
C MET A 315 -23.37 -29.28 35.39
N GLN A 316 -23.53 -28.89 36.64
CA GLN A 316 -23.97 -27.54 36.98
C GLN A 316 -22.79 -26.57 36.78
N THR A 317 -22.93 -25.63 35.85
CA THR A 317 -21.99 -24.52 35.67
C THR A 317 -22.43 -23.31 36.49
N PHE A 318 -21.49 -22.44 36.84
CA PHE A 318 -21.73 -21.20 37.58
C PHE A 318 -22.48 -20.19 36.71
N HIS A 319 -22.06 -20.01 35.45
CA HIS A 319 -22.56 -18.94 34.58
C HIS A 319 -23.68 -19.38 33.63
N TYR A 320 -23.75 -20.67 33.26
CA TYR A 320 -24.63 -21.15 32.18
C TYR A 320 -25.68 -22.17 32.62
N GLY A 321 -25.83 -22.39 33.93
CA GLY A 321 -26.74 -23.40 34.45
C GLY A 321 -26.27 -24.84 34.17
N PRO A 322 -27.19 -25.82 34.14
CA PRO A 322 -26.87 -27.20 33.75
C PRO A 322 -26.38 -27.27 32.30
N GLN A 323 -25.21 -27.87 32.07
CA GLN A 323 -24.64 -28.10 30.74
C GLN A 323 -24.22 -29.56 30.56
N ASN A 324 -24.40 -30.09 29.36
CA ASN A 324 -23.92 -31.44 29.02
C ASN A 324 -22.43 -31.39 28.66
N ILE A 325 -21.61 -32.09 29.43
CA ILE A 325 -20.16 -32.14 29.26
C ILE A 325 -19.75 -33.60 29.02
N GLU A 326 -19.05 -33.83 27.91
CA GLU A 326 -18.47 -35.13 27.58
C GLU A 326 -17.17 -35.32 28.36
N ILE A 327 -17.16 -36.24 29.31
CA ILE A 327 -16.03 -36.47 30.21
C ILE A 327 -15.44 -37.87 30.03
N HIS A 328 -14.13 -37.95 30.22
CA HIS A 328 -13.37 -39.20 30.21
C HIS A 328 -12.89 -39.54 31.61
N VAL A 329 -13.27 -40.72 32.11
CA VAL A 329 -12.95 -41.19 33.45
C VAL A 329 -11.87 -42.27 33.38
N ASN A 330 -10.76 -42.05 34.08
CA ASN A 330 -9.72 -43.04 34.34
C ASN A 330 -9.53 -43.22 35.85
N ASN A 331 -8.88 -44.29 36.29
CA ASN A 331 -8.51 -44.46 37.70
C ASN A 331 -7.61 -43.31 38.21
N ASP A 332 -6.93 -42.58 37.31
CA ASP A 332 -6.16 -41.37 37.59
C ASP A 332 -6.96 -40.04 37.46
N SER A 333 -8.20 -40.05 36.96
CA SER A 333 -8.99 -38.84 36.66
C SER A 333 -9.59 -38.15 37.91
N ALA A 334 -9.23 -38.60 39.11
CA ALA A 334 -9.52 -37.85 40.34
C ALA A 334 -8.79 -36.49 40.38
N LYS A 335 -7.76 -36.28 39.53
CA LYS A 335 -6.95 -35.06 39.46
C LYS A 335 -7.40 -34.03 38.42
N TYR A 336 -8.20 -34.39 37.40
CA TYR A 336 -8.54 -33.51 36.28
C TYR A 336 -9.86 -33.89 35.59
N ILE A 337 -10.53 -32.91 34.98
CA ILE A 337 -11.64 -33.11 34.02
C ILE A 337 -11.03 -33.21 32.63
N LEU A 338 -11.18 -34.37 31.96
CA LEU A 338 -10.79 -34.51 30.55
C LEU A 338 -12.05 -34.48 29.67
N VAL A 339 -12.12 -33.50 28.76
CA VAL A 339 -13.27 -33.27 27.88
C VAL A 339 -12.91 -33.64 26.44
N SER A 340 -13.79 -34.40 25.76
CA SER A 340 -13.69 -34.90 24.36
C SER A 340 -12.83 -36.15 24.14
N HIS A 341 -13.23 -37.04 23.21
CA HIS A 341 -12.40 -38.14 22.65
C HIS A 341 -11.76 -37.77 21.29
N LYS A 342 -12.18 -36.66 20.67
CA LYS A 342 -11.67 -36.22 19.35
C LYS A 342 -10.70 -35.08 19.57
N GLU A 343 -9.46 -35.25 19.14
CA GLU A 343 -8.45 -34.20 19.17
C GLU A 343 -8.97 -32.90 18.51
N PRO A 344 -8.74 -31.74 19.14
CA PRO A 344 -7.94 -31.54 20.35
C PRO A 344 -8.74 -31.76 21.65
N PHE A 345 -8.07 -32.31 22.66
CA PHE A 345 -8.62 -32.54 24.01
C PHE A 345 -8.66 -31.24 24.84
N VAL A 346 -9.53 -31.19 25.86
CA VAL A 346 -9.48 -30.15 26.90
C VAL A 346 -9.27 -30.79 28.26
N SER A 347 -8.27 -30.34 29.02
CA SER A 347 -8.02 -30.78 30.39
C SER A 347 -8.19 -29.62 31.37
N VAL A 348 -8.96 -29.84 32.44
CA VAL A 348 -9.20 -28.85 33.49
C VAL A 348 -8.73 -29.39 34.83
N TYR A 349 -7.91 -28.62 35.56
CA TYR A 349 -7.46 -29.01 36.90
C TYR A 349 -7.24 -27.84 37.85
N ASP A 350 -7.18 -28.17 39.14
CA ASP A 350 -6.83 -27.26 40.23
C ASP A 350 -5.44 -27.65 40.77
N THR A 351 -4.58 -26.66 40.99
CA THR A 351 -3.20 -26.89 41.47
C THR A 351 -3.10 -27.12 42.97
N ALA A 352 -4.09 -26.68 43.75
CA ALA A 352 -4.10 -26.81 45.19
C ALA A 352 -4.93 -28.02 45.68
N LYS A 353 -5.85 -28.52 44.84
CA LYS A 353 -6.85 -29.52 45.24
C LYS A 353 -7.08 -30.56 44.15
N TRP A 354 -7.46 -31.77 44.58
CA TRP A 354 -7.98 -32.77 43.65
C TRP A 354 -9.36 -32.32 43.15
N VAL A 355 -9.56 -32.47 41.84
CA VAL A 355 -10.81 -32.07 41.16
C VAL A 355 -11.98 -32.95 41.62
N VAL A 356 -11.73 -34.23 41.89
CA VAL A 356 -12.71 -35.17 42.46
C VAL A 356 -12.06 -35.96 43.59
N ASN A 357 -12.72 -36.05 44.75
CA ASN A 357 -12.32 -36.99 45.80
C ASN A 357 -12.88 -38.38 45.45
N TYR A 358 -12.03 -39.41 45.41
CA TYR A 358 -12.27 -40.87 45.37
C TYR A 358 -13.71 -41.44 45.26
N PRO A 359 -13.82 -42.66 44.71
CA PRO A 359 -14.37 -42.95 43.39
C PRO A 359 -15.90 -42.76 43.34
N THR A 360 -16.38 -41.54 43.14
CA THR A 360 -17.78 -41.32 42.74
C THR A 360 -17.82 -40.84 41.30
N THR A 361 -18.47 -41.62 40.43
CA THR A 361 -18.81 -41.22 39.04
C THR A 361 -19.86 -40.11 38.99
N GLN A 362 -20.35 -39.64 40.14
CA GLN A 362 -21.36 -38.61 40.26
C GLN A 362 -20.66 -37.24 40.35
N TRP A 363 -20.55 -36.54 39.22
CA TRP A 363 -19.98 -35.19 39.05
C TRP A 363 -20.85 -34.10 39.69
N THR A 364 -21.12 -34.28 40.97
CA THR A 364 -22.08 -33.55 41.78
C THR A 364 -21.41 -32.72 42.88
N ASP A 365 -20.08 -32.75 42.97
CA ASP A 365 -19.31 -31.94 43.91
C ASP A 365 -19.61 -30.44 43.64
N PRO A 366 -20.26 -29.73 44.59
CA PRO A 366 -20.62 -28.32 44.41
C PRO A 366 -19.42 -27.40 44.18
N ARG A 367 -18.20 -27.82 44.55
CA ARG A 367 -16.97 -27.09 44.25
C ARG A 367 -16.75 -26.95 42.75
N LEU A 368 -17.12 -27.94 41.94
CA LEU A 368 -16.94 -27.90 40.48
C LEU A 368 -17.67 -26.71 39.86
N THR A 369 -18.85 -26.38 40.40
CA THR A 369 -19.62 -25.19 40.05
C THR A 369 -19.01 -23.94 40.70
N LYS A 370 -18.87 -23.93 42.04
CA LYS A 370 -18.46 -22.72 42.79
C LYS A 370 -17.07 -22.21 42.41
N GLU A 371 -16.15 -23.11 42.10
CA GLU A 371 -14.76 -22.81 41.75
C GLU A 371 -14.56 -22.60 40.24
N GLY A 372 -15.61 -22.76 39.42
CA GLY A 372 -15.59 -22.52 37.97
C GLY A 372 -14.96 -23.64 37.13
N LEU A 373 -14.73 -24.83 37.70
CA LEU A 373 -14.13 -25.95 36.98
C LEU A 373 -15.07 -26.50 35.88
N ALA A 374 -16.37 -26.56 36.16
CA ALA A 374 -17.39 -26.96 35.19
C ALA A 374 -17.52 -25.95 34.04
N ASP A 375 -17.48 -24.65 34.34
CA ASP A 375 -17.48 -23.57 33.36
C ASP A 375 -16.23 -23.62 32.48
N ALA A 376 -15.05 -23.83 33.07
CA ALA A 376 -13.79 -23.97 32.33
C ALA A 376 -13.84 -25.15 31.34
N ALA A 377 -14.41 -26.29 31.75
CA ALA A 377 -14.59 -27.46 30.90
C ALA A 377 -15.55 -27.17 29.73
N PHE A 378 -16.70 -26.57 30.02
CA PHE A 378 -17.68 -26.18 29.01
C PHE A 378 -17.12 -25.14 28.03
N ALA A 379 -16.56 -24.05 28.55
CA ALA A 379 -16.05 -22.94 27.75
C ALA A 379 -14.83 -23.36 26.91
N GLY A 380 -13.88 -24.10 27.50
CA GLY A 380 -12.73 -24.64 26.77
C GLY A 380 -13.14 -25.50 25.59
N LYS A 381 -14.13 -26.38 25.76
CA LYS A 381 -14.65 -27.23 24.68
C LYS A 381 -15.31 -26.42 23.58
N LYS A 382 -16.18 -25.46 23.94
CA LYS A 382 -16.83 -24.57 22.98
C LYS A 382 -15.82 -23.74 22.18
N THR A 383 -14.78 -23.24 22.83
CA THR A 383 -13.69 -22.51 22.16
C THR A 383 -12.97 -23.37 21.13
N ILE A 384 -12.54 -24.58 21.51
CA ILE A 384 -11.90 -25.50 20.55
C ILE A 384 -12.83 -25.82 19.37
N ASP A 385 -14.09 -26.13 19.65
CA ASP A 385 -15.06 -26.46 18.61
C ASP A 385 -15.31 -25.28 17.67
N TYR A 386 -15.35 -24.06 18.20
CA TYR A 386 -15.47 -22.85 17.40
C TYR A 386 -14.30 -22.71 16.42
N TYR A 387 -13.06 -22.77 16.93
CA TYR A 387 -11.87 -22.68 16.08
C TYR A 387 -11.84 -23.79 15.03
N LYS A 388 -12.18 -25.02 15.40
CA LYS A 388 -12.18 -26.16 14.48
C LYS A 388 -13.27 -26.05 13.42
N THR A 389 -14.49 -25.70 13.81
CA THR A 389 -15.67 -25.77 12.92
C THR A 389 -15.94 -24.47 12.17
N GLN A 390 -15.68 -23.31 12.79
CA GLN A 390 -15.97 -21.99 12.20
C GLN A 390 -14.73 -21.39 11.51
N LEU A 391 -13.54 -21.62 12.08
CA LEU A 391 -12.28 -21.05 11.58
C LEU A 391 -11.37 -22.07 10.86
N GLY A 392 -11.69 -23.36 10.95
CA GLY A 392 -10.91 -24.43 10.31
C GLY A 392 -9.54 -24.66 10.94
N ARG A 393 -9.35 -24.31 12.22
CA ARG A 393 -8.07 -24.41 12.94
C ARG A 393 -8.08 -25.56 13.94
N ASN A 394 -7.05 -26.41 13.94
CA ASN A 394 -6.94 -27.53 14.86
C ASN A 394 -6.18 -27.17 16.16
N SER A 395 -6.89 -26.63 17.16
CA SER A 395 -6.32 -26.09 18.41
C SER A 395 -5.57 -24.76 18.26
N PHE A 396 -4.93 -24.29 19.33
CA PHE A 396 -4.23 -23.01 19.36
C PHE A 396 -2.99 -23.00 18.47
N ASP A 397 -2.37 -24.14 18.20
CA ASP A 397 -1.15 -24.31 17.40
C ASP A 397 -1.37 -24.88 16.00
N ASP A 398 -2.62 -25.21 15.65
CA ASP A 398 -3.01 -25.92 14.42
C ASP A 398 -2.51 -27.37 14.31
N GLN A 399 -2.03 -27.97 15.40
CA GLN A 399 -1.49 -29.33 15.46
C GLN A 399 -2.33 -30.28 16.30
N GLY A 400 -3.49 -29.82 16.81
CA GLY A 400 -4.36 -30.64 17.64
C GLY A 400 -3.88 -30.77 19.08
N SER A 401 -2.98 -29.88 19.53
CA SER A 401 -2.52 -29.87 20.92
C SER A 401 -3.68 -29.75 21.92
N MET A 402 -3.55 -30.45 23.04
CA MET A 402 -4.52 -30.38 24.13
C MET A 402 -4.56 -28.96 24.73
N LEU A 403 -5.76 -28.40 24.88
CA LEU A 403 -5.94 -27.19 25.67
C LEU A 403 -5.99 -27.55 27.15
N VAL A 404 -5.14 -26.89 27.94
CA VAL A 404 -5.11 -27.06 29.38
C VAL A 404 -5.67 -25.80 30.04
N LEU A 405 -6.65 -25.95 30.93
CA LEU A 405 -7.15 -24.89 31.80
C LEU A 405 -6.82 -25.21 33.26
N ARG A 406 -6.19 -24.26 33.92
CA ARG A 406 -5.66 -24.42 35.27
C ARG A 406 -6.22 -23.35 36.19
N ARG A 407 -6.80 -23.77 37.31
CA ARG A 407 -7.10 -22.83 38.39
C ARG A 407 -5.79 -22.37 39.03
N ALA A 408 -5.55 -21.06 39.00
CA ALA A 408 -4.26 -20.43 39.24
C ALA A 408 -4.21 -19.66 40.56
N TYR A 409 -3.13 -19.89 41.31
CA TYR A 409 -2.84 -19.23 42.59
C TYR A 409 -1.56 -18.40 42.47
N ASP A 410 -1.41 -17.37 43.30
CA ASP A 410 -0.19 -16.59 43.42
C ASP A 410 0.83 -17.28 44.33
N GLU A 411 1.97 -16.61 44.55
CA GLU A 411 3.10 -17.17 45.32
C GLU A 411 2.76 -17.33 46.81
N ASP A 412 1.79 -16.56 47.31
CA ASP A 412 1.30 -16.63 48.68
C ASP A 412 0.17 -17.67 48.83
N GLY A 413 -0.20 -18.36 47.75
CA GLY A 413 -1.25 -19.38 47.73
C GLY A 413 -2.67 -18.80 47.63
N ASN A 414 -2.83 -17.51 47.39
CA ASN A 414 -4.12 -16.89 47.16
C ASN A 414 -4.58 -17.13 45.72
N LEU A 415 -5.89 -17.24 45.51
CA LEU A 415 -6.43 -17.39 44.16
C LEU A 415 -6.11 -16.13 43.36
N ARG A 416 -5.54 -16.28 42.15
CA ARG A 416 -5.20 -15.13 41.32
C ARG A 416 -6.46 -14.42 40.85
N GLU A 417 -6.40 -13.10 40.84
CA GLU A 417 -7.42 -12.30 40.16
C GLU A 417 -7.21 -12.38 38.65
N GLY A 418 -8.27 -12.70 37.92
CA GLY A 418 -8.28 -12.70 36.46
C GLY A 418 -8.06 -14.05 35.77
N ALA A 419 -7.81 -13.99 34.46
CA ALA A 419 -7.43 -15.10 33.61
C ALA A 419 -6.28 -14.64 32.69
N PHE A 420 -5.46 -15.59 32.22
CA PHE A 420 -4.30 -15.29 31.39
C PHE A 420 -3.83 -16.52 30.60
N TRP A 421 -3.37 -16.30 29.37
CA TRP A 421 -2.59 -17.27 28.61
C TRP A 421 -1.16 -17.40 29.15
N GLU A 422 -0.77 -18.60 29.58
CA GLU A 422 0.58 -18.95 30.03
C GLU A 422 1.43 -19.36 28.83
N VAL A 423 2.22 -18.42 28.29
CA VAL A 423 2.93 -18.55 27.00
C VAL A 423 3.82 -19.79 26.91
N GLU A 424 4.68 -20.08 27.89
CA GLU A 424 5.62 -21.22 27.75
C GLU A 424 4.97 -22.58 28.01
N LYS A 425 3.85 -22.61 28.75
CA LYS A 425 3.13 -23.86 29.04
C LYS A 425 1.98 -24.11 28.07
N ASN A 426 1.71 -23.18 27.17
CA ASN A 426 0.62 -23.23 26.21
C ASN A 426 -0.72 -23.62 26.86
N ARG A 427 -1.09 -22.94 27.94
CA ARG A 427 -2.29 -23.22 28.73
C ARG A 427 -2.94 -21.96 29.25
N ILE A 428 -4.19 -22.05 29.70
CA ILE A 428 -4.93 -20.94 30.31
C ILE A 428 -4.88 -21.09 31.83
N GLY A 429 -4.38 -20.07 32.51
CA GLY A 429 -4.55 -19.88 33.95
C GLY A 429 -5.82 -19.07 34.23
N PHE A 430 -6.63 -19.48 35.20
CA PHE A 430 -7.82 -18.73 35.61
C PHE A 430 -7.98 -18.69 37.12
N GLY A 431 -8.56 -17.61 37.63
CA GLY A 431 -9.02 -17.51 39.00
C GLY A 431 -10.37 -16.81 39.08
N ASN A 432 -10.50 -15.83 39.96
CA ASN A 432 -11.77 -15.13 40.18
C ASN A 432 -11.62 -13.62 40.00
N TYR A 433 -12.75 -12.92 40.01
CA TYR A 433 -12.80 -11.48 40.21
C TYR A 433 -14.07 -11.17 40.99
N VAL A 434 -13.96 -10.48 42.13
CA VAL A 434 -15.06 -10.22 43.07
C VAL A 434 -15.83 -11.52 43.38
N ASP A 435 -15.08 -12.53 43.85
CA ASP A 435 -15.57 -13.86 44.25
C ASP A 435 -16.31 -14.69 43.17
N LYS A 436 -16.29 -14.25 41.91
CA LYS A 436 -16.87 -15.00 40.79
C LYS A 436 -15.76 -15.55 39.88
N PRO A 437 -15.85 -16.83 39.44
CA PRO A 437 -14.87 -17.40 38.52
C PRO A 437 -14.82 -16.65 37.17
N LEU A 438 -13.64 -16.23 36.71
CA LEU A 438 -13.47 -15.51 35.44
C LEU A 438 -13.22 -16.49 34.28
N VAL A 439 -14.22 -17.33 34.01
CA VAL A 439 -14.14 -18.46 33.04
C VAL A 439 -15.36 -18.52 32.12
N THR A 440 -15.88 -17.35 31.75
CA THR A 440 -16.96 -17.24 30.76
C THR A 440 -16.43 -17.55 29.34
N LEU A 441 -17.33 -17.89 28.41
CA LEU A 441 -17.01 -18.24 27.02
C LEU A 441 -16.11 -17.20 26.34
N GLU A 442 -16.45 -15.92 26.47
CA GLU A 442 -15.67 -14.85 25.87
C GLU A 442 -14.31 -14.65 26.54
N VAL A 443 -14.17 -14.91 27.85
CA VAL A 443 -12.87 -14.83 28.54
C VAL A 443 -11.98 -16.00 28.16
N ILE A 444 -12.48 -17.24 28.18
CA ILE A 444 -11.69 -18.40 27.75
C ILE A 444 -11.35 -18.32 26.26
N GLY A 445 -12.29 -17.83 25.44
CA GLY A 445 -12.04 -17.53 24.03
C GLY A 445 -10.96 -16.46 23.83
N HIS A 446 -10.97 -15.41 24.64
CA HIS A 446 -9.95 -14.35 24.65
C HIS A 446 -8.55 -14.93 24.98
N GLU A 447 -8.42 -15.67 26.08
CA GLU A 447 -7.12 -16.26 26.46
C GLU A 447 -6.61 -17.28 25.44
N PHE A 448 -7.49 -18.10 24.88
CA PHE A 448 -7.12 -19.03 23.80
C PHE A 448 -6.64 -18.29 22.55
N THR A 449 -7.24 -17.13 22.24
CA THR A 449 -6.88 -16.31 21.08
C THR A 449 -5.46 -15.77 21.21
N HIS A 450 -5.00 -15.41 22.42
CA HIS A 450 -3.59 -15.07 22.63
C HIS A 450 -2.66 -16.22 22.24
N GLY A 451 -3.01 -17.46 22.60
CA GLY A 451 -2.27 -18.65 22.17
C GLY A 451 -2.20 -18.79 20.66
N VAL A 452 -3.32 -18.55 19.95
CA VAL A 452 -3.37 -18.55 18.47
C VAL A 452 -2.48 -17.46 17.87
N ILE A 453 -2.50 -16.25 18.43
CA ILE A 453 -1.67 -15.13 17.96
C ILE A 453 -0.18 -15.45 18.11
N ARG A 454 0.20 -16.04 19.25
CA ARG A 454 1.59 -16.41 19.62
C ARG A 454 2.10 -17.69 18.96
N SER A 455 1.26 -18.48 18.29
CA SER A 455 1.69 -19.69 17.57
C SER A 455 2.46 -19.38 16.26
N GLY A 456 3.07 -18.20 16.16
CA GLY A 456 3.71 -17.69 14.96
C GLY A 456 2.75 -17.25 13.86
N VAL A 457 1.53 -16.82 14.22
CA VAL A 457 0.59 -16.19 13.29
C VAL A 457 0.90 -14.70 13.19
N ALA A 458 0.40 -13.84 14.08
CA ALA A 458 0.72 -12.40 14.05
C ALA A 458 1.87 -12.03 15.00
N ASP A 459 1.97 -12.74 16.13
CA ASP A 459 2.99 -12.57 17.18
C ASP A 459 3.15 -11.10 17.63
N PHE A 460 2.04 -10.42 17.89
CA PHE A 460 2.03 -9.04 18.35
C PHE A 460 2.90 -8.86 19.60
N ILE A 461 3.73 -7.83 19.58
CA ILE A 461 4.36 -7.32 20.80
C ILE A 461 3.24 -6.88 21.75
N SER A 462 3.34 -7.22 23.03
CA SER A 462 2.26 -7.00 24.00
C SER A 462 2.34 -5.62 24.67
N GLU A 463 2.56 -4.59 23.85
CA GLU A 463 2.72 -3.19 24.27
C GLU A 463 2.26 -2.21 23.18
N GLY A 464 1.82 -1.02 23.59
CA GLY A 464 1.39 0.05 22.69
C GLY A 464 0.23 -0.34 21.77
N GLU A 465 0.23 0.17 20.54
CA GLU A 465 -0.82 -0.15 19.56
C GLU A 465 -0.88 -1.62 19.18
N SER A 466 0.27 -2.29 18.99
CA SER A 466 0.29 -3.70 18.65
C SER A 466 -0.25 -4.56 19.79
N GLY A 467 0.09 -4.23 21.04
CA GLY A 467 -0.52 -4.85 22.21
C GLY A 467 -2.02 -4.57 22.31
N SER A 468 -2.46 -3.37 21.94
CA SER A 468 -3.87 -3.03 21.86
C SER A 468 -4.61 -3.87 20.82
N LEU A 469 -3.98 -4.14 19.68
CA LEU A 469 -4.54 -5.05 18.66
C LEU A 469 -4.54 -6.50 19.13
N ASN A 470 -3.55 -6.95 19.90
CA ASN A 470 -3.54 -8.28 20.52
C ASN A 470 -4.76 -8.48 21.42
N GLU A 471 -5.01 -7.54 22.34
CA GLU A 471 -6.19 -7.52 23.20
C GLU A 471 -7.49 -7.42 22.40
N ALA A 472 -7.53 -6.56 21.38
CA ALA A 472 -8.73 -6.35 20.58
C ALA A 472 -9.12 -7.62 19.83
N VAL A 473 -8.17 -8.27 19.14
CA VAL A 473 -8.44 -9.52 18.41
C VAL A 473 -8.92 -10.62 19.37
N ALA A 474 -8.35 -10.70 20.58
CA ALA A 474 -8.79 -11.62 21.62
C ALA A 474 -10.24 -11.34 22.06
N ASP A 475 -10.61 -10.08 22.26
CA ASP A 475 -12.01 -9.68 22.52
C ASP A 475 -12.95 -10.04 21.35
N MET A 476 -12.54 -9.77 20.11
CA MET A 476 -13.34 -10.03 18.90
C MET A 476 -13.69 -11.51 18.77
N LEU A 477 -12.68 -12.39 18.86
CA LEU A 477 -12.88 -13.83 18.72
C LEU A 477 -13.53 -14.44 19.96
N GLY A 478 -13.25 -13.91 21.17
CA GLY A 478 -13.97 -14.27 22.39
C GLY A 478 -15.48 -14.00 22.28
N ILE A 479 -15.88 -12.81 21.81
CA ILE A 479 -17.29 -12.48 21.59
C ILE A 479 -17.89 -13.33 20.47
N ALA A 480 -17.15 -13.61 19.38
CA ALA A 480 -17.62 -14.50 18.32
C ALA A 480 -17.90 -15.93 18.83
N ILE A 481 -17.06 -16.45 19.74
CA ILE A 481 -17.27 -17.71 20.44
C ILE A 481 -18.50 -17.66 21.32
N LYS A 482 -18.73 -16.56 22.08
CA LYS A 482 -19.93 -16.40 22.91
C LYS A 482 -21.21 -16.46 22.07
N HIS A 483 -21.26 -15.70 20.97
CA HIS A 483 -22.40 -15.68 20.05
C HIS A 483 -22.67 -17.05 19.41
N TRP A 484 -21.64 -17.84 19.15
CA TRP A 484 -21.79 -19.19 18.57
C TRP A 484 -22.12 -20.25 19.62
N GLY A 485 -21.44 -20.22 20.76
CA GLY A 485 -21.50 -21.24 21.80
C GLY A 485 -22.71 -21.12 22.73
N TYR A 486 -23.26 -19.91 22.86
CA TYR A 486 -24.44 -19.61 23.70
C TYR A 486 -25.35 -18.54 23.06
N PRO A 487 -26.04 -18.86 21.94
CA PRO A 487 -26.73 -17.88 21.10
C PRO A 487 -28.05 -17.32 21.68
N ALA A 488 -28.54 -17.83 22.82
CA ALA A 488 -29.83 -17.42 23.38
C ALA A 488 -29.82 -16.00 23.98
N THR A 489 -28.68 -15.52 24.49
CA THR A 489 -28.54 -14.20 25.15
C THR A 489 -27.20 -13.49 24.89
N PRO A 490 -26.60 -13.49 23.67
CA PRO A 490 -25.27 -12.93 23.49
C PRO A 490 -25.31 -11.40 23.42
N ASP A 491 -24.69 -10.75 24.41
CA ASP A 491 -24.37 -9.33 24.40
C ASP A 491 -22.94 -9.07 23.85
N TRP A 492 -22.57 -7.81 23.69
CA TRP A 492 -21.25 -7.36 23.19
C TRP A 492 -20.28 -6.94 24.30
N VAL A 493 -20.43 -7.54 25.49
CA VAL A 493 -19.71 -7.20 26.71
C VAL A 493 -18.77 -8.34 27.11
N ILE A 494 -17.57 -7.97 27.58
CA ILE A 494 -16.58 -8.88 28.16
C ILE A 494 -16.84 -9.01 29.66
N ALA A 495 -17.01 -10.26 30.12
CA ALA A 495 -17.27 -10.63 31.52
C ALA A 495 -18.54 -10.01 32.18
N PRO A 496 -19.71 -9.94 31.50
CA PRO A 496 -20.92 -9.33 32.06
C PRO A 496 -21.52 -10.11 33.24
N TYR A 497 -21.27 -11.42 33.34
CA TYR A 497 -21.72 -12.24 34.49
C TYR A 497 -20.89 -12.02 35.75
N VAL A 498 -19.68 -11.49 35.58
CA VAL A 498 -18.73 -11.27 36.66
C VAL A 498 -18.88 -9.86 37.20
N LEU A 499 -18.81 -8.86 36.33
CA LEU A 499 -18.96 -7.45 36.69
C LEU A 499 -20.25 -6.85 36.11
N PRO A 500 -21.04 -6.10 36.91
CA PRO A 500 -22.12 -5.28 36.38
C PRO A 500 -21.57 -4.32 35.31
N ASN A 501 -22.11 -4.37 34.09
CA ASN A 501 -21.66 -3.67 32.88
C ASN A 501 -20.36 -4.20 32.21
N GLY A 502 -19.73 -5.23 32.78
CA GLY A 502 -18.52 -5.87 32.27
C GLY A 502 -17.25 -5.02 32.34
N ILE A 503 -16.13 -5.60 31.88
CA ILE A 503 -14.81 -4.95 31.88
C ILE A 503 -14.64 -4.06 30.64
N ARG A 504 -15.13 -4.52 29.49
CA ARG A 504 -15.12 -3.81 28.21
C ARG A 504 -16.41 -4.07 27.46
N ASN A 505 -16.88 -3.08 26.71
CA ASN A 505 -18.07 -3.18 25.88
C ASN A 505 -17.73 -2.81 24.44
N LEU A 506 -17.87 -3.77 23.53
CA LEU A 506 -17.56 -3.60 22.11
C LEU A 506 -18.60 -2.72 21.41
N LYS A 507 -19.85 -2.73 21.86
CA LYS A 507 -20.91 -1.91 21.28
C LYS A 507 -20.84 -0.46 21.75
N TRP A 508 -20.57 -0.27 23.04
CA TRP A 508 -20.52 1.05 23.68
C TRP A 508 -19.27 1.20 24.55
N PRO A 509 -18.06 1.36 23.98
CA PRO A 509 -16.82 1.41 24.76
C PRO A 509 -16.86 2.41 25.93
N LYS A 510 -17.42 3.60 25.67
CA LYS A 510 -17.57 4.70 26.63
C LYS A 510 -18.47 4.39 27.83
N THR A 511 -19.19 3.27 27.88
CA THR A 511 -19.95 2.85 29.08
C THR A 511 -19.12 2.04 30.06
N THR A 512 -17.91 1.65 29.68
CA THR A 512 -16.96 0.93 30.52
C THR A 512 -15.75 1.80 30.83
N PHE A 513 -15.13 1.59 31.98
CA PHE A 513 -14.09 2.46 32.51
C PHE A 513 -12.78 1.69 32.69
N GLN A 514 -11.68 2.37 32.41
CA GLN A 514 -10.37 1.80 32.64
C GLN A 514 -10.02 1.89 34.14
N SER A 515 -9.63 0.77 34.75
CA SER A 515 -9.27 0.71 36.18
C SER A 515 -8.11 1.63 36.57
N ARG A 516 -7.24 2.00 35.62
CA ARG A 516 -6.02 2.77 35.88
C ARG A 516 -6.21 4.28 35.85
N THR A 517 -7.06 4.77 34.94
CA THR A 517 -7.30 6.20 34.75
C THR A 517 -8.67 6.63 35.28
N SER A 518 -9.56 5.67 35.57
CA SER A 518 -10.98 5.89 35.84
C SER A 518 -11.71 6.66 34.74
N LEU A 519 -11.13 6.73 33.53
CA LEU A 519 -11.72 7.34 32.36
C LEU A 519 -12.50 6.28 31.56
N PRO A 520 -13.55 6.67 30.81
CA PRO A 520 -14.19 5.79 29.86
C PRO A 520 -13.22 5.27 28.80
N HIS A 521 -13.47 4.07 28.27
CA HIS A 521 -12.70 3.56 27.15
C HIS A 521 -13.00 4.32 25.84
N PRO A 522 -12.02 4.45 24.92
CA PRO A 522 -12.20 5.10 23.62
C PRO A 522 -12.99 4.23 22.62
N ASP A 523 -13.75 4.87 21.73
CA ASP A 523 -14.40 4.22 20.58
C ASP A 523 -13.83 4.70 19.23
N THR A 524 -13.01 5.75 19.27
CA THR A 524 -12.45 6.44 18.11
C THR A 524 -10.93 6.51 18.27
N TYR A 525 -10.21 6.07 17.24
CA TYR A 525 -8.75 6.08 17.17
C TYR A 525 -8.22 7.53 17.19
N GLU A 526 -7.27 7.83 18.08
CA GLU A 526 -6.81 9.20 18.38
C GLU A 526 -7.94 10.19 18.77
N GLY A 527 -9.10 9.66 19.18
CA GLY A 527 -10.26 10.44 19.62
C GLY A 527 -10.29 10.68 21.13
N LYS A 528 -11.49 10.84 21.68
CA LYS A 528 -11.67 11.08 23.10
C LYS A 528 -11.30 9.84 23.90
N TYR A 529 -10.53 10.03 24.96
CA TYR A 529 -10.01 8.99 25.86
C TYR A 529 -8.98 8.02 25.24
N TRP A 530 -8.61 8.21 23.98
CA TRP A 530 -7.43 7.56 23.41
C TRP A 530 -6.18 7.98 24.18
N GLN A 531 -5.32 7.01 24.49
CA GLN A 531 -4.04 7.29 25.14
C GLN A 531 -2.92 7.22 24.11
N ASP A 532 -2.14 8.29 23.98
CA ASP A 532 -0.99 8.28 23.07
C ASP A 532 0.07 7.27 23.56
N THR A 533 0.49 6.40 22.65
CA THR A 533 1.52 5.39 22.91
C THR A 533 2.89 5.83 22.41
N ASN A 534 2.99 6.96 21.68
CA ASN A 534 4.24 7.47 21.16
C ASN A 534 5.18 7.88 22.29
N GLY A 535 6.38 7.32 22.30
CA GLY A 535 7.37 7.58 23.35
C GLY A 535 7.02 6.97 24.73
N CYS A 536 5.93 6.21 24.84
CA CYS A 536 5.60 5.48 26.05
C CYS A 536 6.61 4.35 26.29
N ILE A 537 7.00 4.17 27.55
CA ILE A 537 7.85 3.06 28.00
C ILE A 537 6.93 2.07 28.72
N ALA A 538 6.79 0.85 28.18
CA ALA A 538 5.88 -0.14 28.72
C ALA A 538 6.25 -0.52 30.16
N ASP A 539 5.27 -0.46 31.06
CA ASP A 539 5.39 -0.97 32.41
C ASP A 539 4.03 -1.44 32.98
N LYS A 540 4.08 -2.08 34.15
CA LYS A 540 2.88 -2.58 34.82
C LYS A 540 1.92 -1.45 35.25
N LYS A 541 2.38 -0.22 35.48
CA LYS A 541 1.57 0.91 35.97
C LYS A 541 0.75 1.53 34.85
N ASN A 542 1.32 1.69 33.66
CA ASN A 542 0.64 2.18 32.47
C ASN A 542 -0.06 1.07 31.65
N GLY A 543 0.00 -0.18 32.12
CA GLY A 543 -0.64 -1.31 31.45
C GLY A 543 0.01 -1.59 30.09
N ASN A 544 1.34 -1.61 30.06
CA ASN A 544 2.17 -1.81 28.88
C ASN A 544 1.85 -0.82 27.74
N CYS A 545 1.74 0.46 28.08
CA CYS A 545 1.30 1.51 27.18
C CYS A 545 -0.15 1.31 26.70
N TRP A 546 -1.05 1.17 27.67
CA TRP A 546 -2.50 1.31 27.49
C TRP A 546 -3.17 0.26 26.59
N VAL A 547 -2.61 -0.95 26.53
CA VAL A 547 -3.08 -2.01 25.60
C VAL A 547 -4.57 -2.30 25.75
N HIS A 548 -5.05 -2.48 26.98
CA HIS A 548 -6.47 -2.77 27.26
C HIS A 548 -7.41 -1.57 27.05
N ASN A 549 -6.88 -0.33 27.06
CA ASN A 549 -7.69 0.87 26.80
C ASN A 549 -7.94 1.02 25.31
N ASN A 550 -6.84 1.14 24.57
CA ASN A 550 -6.86 1.46 23.16
C ASN A 550 -7.41 0.29 22.33
N SER A 551 -7.38 -0.94 22.85
CA SER A 551 -7.98 -2.13 22.19
C SER A 551 -9.46 -1.94 21.86
N THR A 552 -10.20 -1.23 22.71
CA THR A 552 -11.64 -1.05 22.56
C THR A 552 -12.05 -0.34 21.27
N VAL A 553 -11.16 0.44 20.66
CA VAL A 553 -11.38 1.03 19.33
C VAL A 553 -11.49 -0.03 18.24
N ALA A 554 -10.55 -0.97 18.19
CA ALA A 554 -10.59 -2.07 17.22
C ALA A 554 -11.70 -3.08 17.58
N SER A 555 -11.97 -3.31 18.87
CA SER A 555 -13.10 -4.16 19.27
C SER A 555 -14.45 -3.52 18.91
N HIS A 556 -14.56 -2.18 18.95
CA HIS A 556 -15.74 -1.44 18.46
C HIS A 556 -15.88 -1.50 16.94
N TRP A 557 -14.76 -1.40 16.21
CA TRP A 557 -14.73 -1.64 14.77
C TRP A 557 -15.34 -3.00 14.41
N PHE A 558 -15.01 -4.05 15.16
CA PHE A 558 -15.54 -5.39 14.94
C PHE A 558 -17.05 -5.49 15.19
N TYR A 559 -17.56 -4.80 16.21
CA TYR A 559 -19.01 -4.65 16.43
C TYR A 559 -19.69 -3.98 15.24
N LEU A 560 -19.20 -2.80 14.83
CA LEU A 560 -19.75 -2.04 13.70
C LEU A 560 -19.69 -2.83 12.39
N LEU A 561 -18.60 -3.58 12.18
CA LEU A 561 -18.48 -4.47 11.04
C LEU A 561 -19.50 -5.61 11.09
N SER A 562 -19.75 -6.18 12.27
CA SER A 562 -20.63 -7.34 12.44
C SER A 562 -22.11 -6.99 12.34
N GLU A 563 -22.54 -5.95 13.06
CA GLU A 563 -23.96 -5.58 13.20
C GLU A 563 -24.35 -4.40 12.31
N GLY A 564 -23.41 -3.51 12.01
CA GLY A 564 -23.70 -2.20 11.45
C GLY A 564 -23.92 -1.15 12.55
N GLY A 565 -24.24 0.07 12.14
CA GLY A 565 -24.41 1.19 13.05
C GLY A 565 -24.38 2.53 12.33
N LYS A 566 -24.96 3.54 12.96
CA LYS A 566 -24.92 4.93 12.47
C LYS A 566 -24.58 5.86 13.62
N GLY A 567 -23.83 6.91 13.33
CA GLY A 567 -23.42 7.86 14.36
C GLY A 567 -22.44 8.90 13.83
N THR A 568 -21.79 9.57 14.78
CA THR A 568 -20.70 10.52 14.52
C THR A 568 -19.60 10.18 15.51
N ASN A 569 -18.37 10.00 15.00
CA ASN A 569 -17.22 9.68 15.83
C ASN A 569 -16.61 10.95 16.46
N ASP A 570 -15.56 10.80 17.27
CA ASP A 570 -14.94 11.92 17.98
C ASP A 570 -14.23 12.94 17.06
N HIS A 571 -14.04 12.61 15.77
CA HIS A 571 -13.49 13.50 14.75
C HIS A 571 -14.58 14.26 13.97
N ASN A 572 -15.83 14.24 14.45
CA ASN A 572 -17.01 14.80 13.78
C ASN A 572 -17.30 14.16 12.41
N GLN A 573 -16.84 12.92 12.19
CA GLN A 573 -17.11 12.17 10.97
C GLN A 573 -18.41 11.39 11.14
N MET A 574 -19.42 11.73 10.33
CA MET A 574 -20.67 10.96 10.27
C MET A 574 -20.44 9.64 9.53
N TYR A 575 -21.01 8.56 10.03
CA TYR A 575 -21.00 7.26 9.38
C TYR A 575 -22.37 6.58 9.45
N ASN A 576 -22.68 5.78 8.44
CA ASN A 576 -23.86 4.92 8.38
C ASN A 576 -23.50 3.59 7.72
N ILE A 577 -23.57 2.51 8.49
CA ILE A 577 -23.37 1.13 8.06
C ILE A 577 -24.71 0.44 8.27
N GLU A 578 -25.57 0.45 7.25
CA GLU A 578 -26.97 0.02 7.37
C GLU A 578 -27.13 -1.40 7.89
N LYS A 579 -26.22 -2.29 7.49
CA LYS A 579 -26.16 -3.68 7.93
C LYS A 579 -24.71 -4.14 7.96
N GLY A 580 -24.28 -4.75 9.05
CA GLY A 580 -22.96 -5.38 9.11
C GLY A 580 -22.84 -6.61 8.21
N ILE A 581 -21.67 -7.23 8.16
CA ILE A 581 -21.43 -8.47 7.40
C ILE A 581 -21.82 -9.73 8.19
N GLY A 582 -22.21 -9.58 9.45
CA GLY A 582 -22.49 -10.66 10.39
C GLY A 582 -21.21 -11.16 11.08
N ILE A 583 -21.34 -11.48 12.36
CA ILE A 583 -20.21 -11.78 13.25
C ILE A 583 -19.33 -12.95 12.78
N GLN A 584 -19.92 -14.01 12.19
CA GLN A 584 -19.13 -15.17 11.74
C GLN A 584 -18.26 -14.84 10.51
N LYS A 585 -18.77 -14.02 9.58
CA LYS A 585 -17.95 -13.53 8.45
C LYS A 585 -16.85 -12.60 8.95
N ALA A 586 -17.17 -11.72 9.91
CA ALA A 586 -16.20 -10.82 10.52
C ALA A 586 -15.09 -11.58 11.25
N ALA A 587 -15.42 -12.58 12.07
CA ALA A 587 -14.45 -13.42 12.79
C ALA A 587 -13.52 -14.16 11.83
N LYS A 588 -14.07 -14.73 10.75
CA LYS A 588 -13.27 -15.39 9.71
C LYS A 588 -12.33 -14.41 8.99
N LEU A 589 -12.79 -13.18 8.71
CA LEU A 589 -11.96 -12.12 8.13
C LEU A 589 -10.80 -11.74 9.06
N VAL A 590 -11.08 -11.51 10.35
CA VAL A 590 -10.06 -11.18 11.36
C VAL A 590 -9.03 -12.30 11.47
N TYR A 591 -9.48 -13.56 11.65
CA TYR A 591 -8.59 -14.71 11.75
C TYR A 591 -7.68 -14.87 10.52
N GLN A 592 -8.24 -14.76 9.31
CA GLN A 592 -7.44 -14.84 8.08
C GLN A 592 -6.44 -13.69 7.94
N THR A 593 -6.81 -12.50 8.45
CA THR A 593 -5.93 -11.34 8.39
C THR A 593 -4.67 -11.53 9.24
N LEU A 594 -4.76 -12.22 10.38
CA LEU A 594 -3.62 -12.44 11.29
C LEU A 594 -2.39 -13.02 10.59
N PHE A 595 -2.59 -13.87 9.57
CA PHE A 595 -1.51 -14.47 8.82
C PHE A 595 -0.69 -13.46 8.01
N SER A 596 -1.22 -12.27 7.73
CA SER A 596 -0.52 -11.18 7.02
C SER A 596 0.10 -10.14 7.96
N LEU A 597 -0.13 -10.22 9.26
CA LEU A 597 0.35 -9.25 10.25
C LEU A 597 1.74 -9.59 10.80
N THR A 598 2.41 -8.59 11.36
CA THR A 598 3.74 -8.68 11.98
C THR A 598 3.72 -8.13 13.42
N PRO A 599 4.79 -8.27 14.23
CA PRO A 599 4.76 -7.93 15.64
C PRO A 599 4.61 -6.43 15.86
N TYR A 600 5.04 -5.61 14.90
CA TYR A 600 4.98 -4.15 14.92
C TYR A 600 3.75 -3.57 14.20
N THR A 601 2.74 -4.40 13.92
CA THR A 601 1.49 -3.93 13.31
C THR A 601 0.83 -2.87 14.20
N ASN A 602 0.46 -1.74 13.60
CA ASN A 602 -0.31 -0.68 14.22
C ASN A 602 -1.75 -0.67 13.64
N PHE A 603 -2.61 0.24 14.09
CA PHE A 603 -4.01 0.27 13.65
C PHE A 603 -4.17 0.45 12.14
N GLU A 604 -3.35 1.28 11.50
CA GLU A 604 -3.38 1.51 10.05
C GLU A 604 -3.06 0.23 9.28
N ARG A 605 -1.96 -0.44 9.64
CA ARG A 605 -1.55 -1.69 8.99
C ARG A 605 -2.59 -2.79 9.17
N PHE A 606 -3.23 -2.85 10.34
CA PHE A 606 -4.33 -3.78 10.57
C PHE A 606 -5.56 -3.44 9.70
N ALA A 607 -5.88 -2.16 9.55
CA ALA A 607 -6.94 -1.71 8.66
C ALA A 607 -6.66 -2.04 7.18
N GLU A 608 -5.44 -1.80 6.70
CA GLU A 608 -5.02 -2.17 5.35
C GLU A 608 -5.05 -3.69 5.12
N ALA A 609 -4.52 -4.47 6.07
CA ALA A 609 -4.47 -5.92 5.96
C ALA A 609 -5.87 -6.56 6.00
N THR A 610 -6.78 -6.05 6.82
CA THR A 610 -8.19 -6.51 6.85
C THR A 610 -8.91 -6.13 5.56
N VAL A 611 -8.67 -4.94 5.00
CA VAL A 611 -9.18 -4.56 3.68
C VAL A 611 -8.65 -5.51 2.61
N LYS A 612 -7.34 -5.74 2.53
CA LYS A 612 -6.73 -6.65 1.54
C LYS A 612 -7.23 -8.09 1.68
N THR A 613 -7.52 -8.54 2.90
CA THR A 613 -8.10 -9.87 3.13
C THR A 613 -9.58 -9.90 2.71
N ALA A 614 -10.35 -8.85 2.95
CA ALA A 614 -11.73 -8.73 2.50
C ALA A 614 -11.85 -8.69 0.97
N GLU A 615 -10.96 -7.95 0.30
CA GLU A 615 -10.87 -7.90 -1.17
C GLU A 615 -10.68 -9.29 -1.78
N GLN A 616 -10.03 -10.22 -1.07
CA GLN A 616 -9.86 -11.60 -1.51
C GLN A 616 -11.03 -12.51 -1.16
N MET A 617 -11.57 -12.37 0.05
CA MET A 617 -12.68 -13.21 0.50
C MET A 617 -13.98 -12.91 -0.26
N PHE A 618 -14.20 -11.64 -0.60
CA PHE A 618 -15.48 -11.16 -1.11
C PHE A 618 -15.36 -10.51 -2.49
N GLY A 619 -14.16 -10.05 -2.87
CA GLY A 619 -13.93 -9.24 -4.07
C GLY A 619 -13.75 -7.76 -3.73
N LYS A 620 -12.93 -7.06 -4.52
CA LYS A 620 -12.56 -5.66 -4.25
C LYS A 620 -13.75 -4.70 -4.12
N CYS A 621 -14.77 -4.96 -4.93
CA CYS A 621 -15.97 -4.14 -5.05
C CYS A 621 -17.19 -4.74 -4.37
N ALA A 622 -17.01 -5.78 -3.55
CA ALA A 622 -18.12 -6.36 -2.81
C ALA A 622 -18.63 -5.44 -1.70
N THR A 623 -19.91 -5.59 -1.38
CA THR A 623 -20.56 -4.86 -0.29
C THR A 623 -19.86 -5.14 1.04
N GLU A 624 -19.46 -6.39 1.29
CA GLU A 624 -18.69 -6.76 2.48
C GLU A 624 -17.36 -6.02 2.59
N THR A 625 -16.59 -5.94 1.50
CA THR A 625 -15.32 -5.21 1.47
C THR A 625 -15.52 -3.72 1.73
N HIS A 626 -16.58 -3.13 1.18
CA HIS A 626 -16.92 -1.74 1.44
C HIS A 626 -17.30 -1.52 2.92
N ARG A 627 -18.04 -2.45 3.55
CA ARG A 627 -18.38 -2.39 4.99
C ARG A 627 -17.15 -2.48 5.89
N VAL A 628 -16.16 -3.30 5.53
CA VAL A 628 -14.86 -3.36 6.23
C VAL A 628 -14.19 -1.98 6.23
N LYS A 629 -14.14 -1.33 5.06
CA LYS A 629 -13.57 0.02 4.93
C LYS A 629 -14.39 1.05 5.74
N HIS A 630 -15.72 0.96 5.66
CA HIS A 630 -16.62 1.91 6.34
C HIS A 630 -16.55 1.81 7.86
N ALA A 631 -16.38 0.59 8.40
CA ALA A 631 -16.18 0.40 9.83
C ALA A 631 -14.87 1.04 10.30
N TRP A 632 -13.78 0.94 9.52
CA TRP A 632 -12.50 1.59 9.87
C TRP A 632 -12.58 3.11 9.86
N TYR A 633 -13.36 3.67 8.92
CA TYR A 633 -13.71 5.08 8.92
C TYR A 633 -14.56 5.46 10.14
N ALA A 634 -15.55 4.64 10.50
CA ALA A 634 -16.40 4.91 11.66
C ALA A 634 -15.61 5.01 12.97
N VAL A 635 -14.55 4.21 13.14
CA VAL A 635 -13.66 4.29 14.31
C VAL A 635 -12.47 5.25 14.13
N GLY A 636 -12.42 6.04 13.04
CA GLY A 636 -11.44 7.11 12.87
C GLY A 636 -10.02 6.67 12.50
N VAL A 637 -9.83 5.43 12.01
CA VAL A 637 -8.53 5.00 11.46
C VAL A 637 -8.37 5.45 10.02
N PHE A 638 -9.44 5.35 9.21
CA PHE A 638 -9.49 6.02 7.93
C PHE A 638 -10.06 7.43 8.13
N GLU A 639 -9.33 8.44 7.66
CA GLU A 639 -9.72 9.85 7.80
C GLU A 639 -10.92 10.24 6.93
N ASP A 640 -11.19 9.47 5.88
CA ASP A 640 -12.17 9.81 4.88
C ASP A 640 -13.06 8.62 4.56
N ALA A 641 -14.33 8.92 4.28
CA ALA A 641 -15.30 7.91 3.92
C ALA A 641 -14.77 7.13 2.71
N PRO A 642 -14.75 5.80 2.75
CA PRO A 642 -14.11 5.02 1.71
C PRO A 642 -14.91 5.12 0.43
N ALA A 643 -14.20 5.18 -0.68
CA ALA A 643 -14.84 5.21 -1.98
C ALA A 643 -15.69 3.95 -2.23
N ARG A 644 -16.86 4.16 -2.83
CA ARG A 644 -17.74 3.08 -3.30
C ARG A 644 -17.20 2.55 -4.62
N CYS A 645 -17.10 1.24 -4.77
CA CYS A 645 -16.92 0.69 -6.10
C CYS A 645 -18.24 0.82 -6.86
N MET A 646 -18.27 1.69 -7.86
CA MET A 646 -19.45 1.92 -8.68
C MET A 646 -19.02 2.02 -10.14
N ASP A 647 -19.89 1.54 -11.02
CA ASP A 647 -19.80 1.86 -12.42
C ASP A 647 -20.38 3.25 -12.60
N LEU A 648 -19.56 4.20 -13.06
CA LEU A 648 -19.97 5.59 -13.15
C LEU A 648 -19.43 6.25 -14.41
N THR A 649 -20.20 7.23 -14.89
CA THR A 649 -19.84 8.10 -16.00
C THR A 649 -19.96 9.55 -15.58
N PHE A 650 -19.06 10.39 -16.08
CA PHE A 650 -19.08 11.83 -15.83
C PHE A 650 -18.38 12.59 -16.95
N ASP A 651 -18.72 13.87 -17.07
CA ASP A 651 -18.16 14.79 -18.03
C ASP A 651 -17.21 15.76 -17.33
N TRP A 652 -15.94 15.75 -17.72
CA TRP A 652 -14.93 16.71 -17.27
C TRP A 652 -14.86 17.87 -18.27
N THR A 653 -15.02 19.10 -17.79
CA THR A 653 -15.17 20.31 -18.62
C THR A 653 -14.19 21.39 -18.18
N TYR A 654 -13.74 22.19 -19.15
CA TYR A 654 -12.97 23.40 -18.89
C TYR A 654 -13.91 24.61 -18.98
N ASP A 655 -13.95 25.46 -17.96
CA ASP A 655 -14.76 26.69 -17.91
C ASP A 655 -13.89 27.82 -18.51
N PRO A 656 -14.26 28.46 -19.64
CA PRO A 656 -15.63 28.70 -20.15
C PRO A 656 -16.07 27.90 -21.39
N GLU A 657 -15.46 26.75 -21.70
CA GLU A 657 -15.82 25.88 -22.85
C GLU A 657 -16.56 24.60 -22.39
N PRO A 658 -17.76 24.70 -21.78
CA PRO A 658 -18.46 23.54 -21.22
C PRO A 658 -18.93 22.52 -22.28
N ASP A 659 -18.91 22.88 -23.56
CA ASP A 659 -19.24 22.01 -24.70
C ASP A 659 -18.07 21.11 -25.12
N LYS A 660 -16.82 21.45 -24.77
CA LYS A 660 -15.65 20.57 -24.93
C LYS A 660 -15.44 19.73 -23.67
N ALA A 661 -16.23 18.67 -23.53
CA ALA A 661 -16.14 17.74 -22.40
C ALA A 661 -15.29 16.49 -22.73
N ILE A 662 -14.40 16.10 -21.82
CA ILE A 662 -13.80 14.75 -21.81
C ILE A 662 -14.73 13.84 -21.02
N ARG A 663 -15.18 12.75 -21.64
CA ARG A 663 -16.03 11.78 -20.96
C ARG A 663 -15.20 10.71 -20.30
N PHE A 664 -15.45 10.48 -19.02
CA PHE A 664 -14.81 9.44 -18.24
C PHE A 664 -15.78 8.32 -17.89
N TYR A 665 -15.26 7.11 -17.89
CA TYR A 665 -15.95 5.89 -17.48
C TYR A 665 -15.08 5.17 -16.45
N VAL A 666 -15.65 4.80 -15.32
CA VAL A 666 -14.94 4.07 -14.26
C VAL A 666 -15.67 2.77 -13.98
N LYS A 667 -14.93 1.68 -13.95
CA LYS A 667 -15.41 0.33 -13.65
C LYS A 667 -14.40 -0.38 -12.75
N GLY A 668 -14.76 -0.55 -11.49
CA GLY A 668 -13.85 -1.13 -10.49
C GLY A 668 -12.53 -0.39 -10.38
N ASP A 669 -11.44 -1.00 -10.86
CA ASP A 669 -10.10 -0.41 -10.89
C ASP A 669 -9.70 0.15 -12.25
N SER A 670 -10.59 0.08 -13.23
CA SER A 670 -10.30 0.52 -14.57
C SER A 670 -10.96 1.86 -14.84
N ILE A 671 -10.28 2.68 -15.63
CA ILE A 671 -10.75 3.99 -16.06
C ILE A 671 -10.51 4.14 -17.55
N VAL A 672 -11.51 4.71 -18.23
CA VAL A 672 -11.45 5.07 -19.64
C VAL A 672 -11.75 6.55 -19.76
N SER A 673 -10.96 7.25 -20.55
CA SER A 673 -11.31 8.58 -21.07
C SER A 673 -11.61 8.48 -22.56
N VAL A 674 -12.61 9.24 -23.00
CA VAL A 674 -12.95 9.42 -24.42
C VAL A 674 -13.04 10.91 -24.68
N VAL A 675 -12.24 11.38 -25.63
CA VAL A 675 -12.22 12.78 -26.08
C VAL A 675 -12.42 12.84 -27.59
N ARG A 676 -13.18 13.84 -28.03
CA ARG A 676 -13.31 14.21 -29.44
C ARG A 676 -12.37 15.39 -29.71
N THR A 677 -11.48 15.21 -30.67
CA THR A 677 -10.54 16.22 -31.18
C THR A 677 -10.99 16.71 -32.56
N GLU A 678 -10.32 17.70 -33.13
CA GLU A 678 -10.56 18.16 -34.51
C GLU A 678 -10.29 17.04 -35.53
N ASP A 679 -9.25 16.24 -35.30
CA ASP A 679 -8.78 15.17 -36.20
C ASP A 679 -9.49 13.82 -36.00
N GLY A 680 -10.33 13.68 -34.97
CA GLY A 680 -11.06 12.45 -34.69
C GLY A 680 -11.21 12.09 -33.20
N TRP A 681 -11.29 10.81 -32.89
CA TRP A 681 -11.54 10.31 -31.53
C TRP A 681 -10.28 9.74 -30.88
N VAL A 682 -10.09 10.02 -29.59
CA VAL A 682 -9.05 9.41 -28.77
C VAL A 682 -9.69 8.74 -27.57
N LYS A 683 -9.35 7.46 -27.36
CA LYS A 683 -9.73 6.67 -26.21
C LYS A 683 -8.48 6.27 -25.45
N THR A 684 -8.45 6.50 -24.14
CA THR A 684 -7.39 5.98 -23.30
C THR A 684 -7.97 5.05 -22.24
N TYR A 685 -7.38 3.87 -22.09
CA TYR A 685 -7.76 2.85 -21.12
C TYR A 685 -6.60 2.58 -20.17
N ALA A 686 -6.86 2.58 -18.86
CA ALA A 686 -5.89 2.16 -17.87
C ALA A 686 -6.54 1.33 -16.76
N GLU A 687 -5.84 0.30 -16.31
CA GLU A 687 -6.16 -0.44 -15.09
C GLU A 687 -5.27 0.05 -13.97
N ARG A 688 -5.81 0.34 -12.79
CA ARG A 688 -5.03 0.79 -11.63
C ARG A 688 -3.90 -0.19 -11.28
N ASN A 689 -4.12 -1.50 -11.43
CA ASN A 689 -3.14 -2.55 -11.14
C ASN A 689 -2.20 -2.92 -12.30
N SER A 690 -2.18 -2.13 -13.38
CA SER A 690 -1.19 -2.25 -14.46
C SER A 690 -0.18 -1.12 -14.36
N ALA A 691 1.08 -1.40 -14.67
CA ALA A 691 2.10 -0.36 -14.87
C ALA A 691 1.88 0.44 -16.18
N PHE A 692 0.92 0.02 -17.02
CA PHE A 692 0.70 0.54 -18.36
C PHE A 692 -0.68 1.19 -18.54
N MET A 693 -0.79 2.00 -19.59
CA MET A 693 -2.02 2.52 -20.17
C MET A 693 -2.03 2.24 -21.69
N HIS A 694 -3.22 2.18 -22.27
CA HIS A 694 -3.42 1.95 -23.70
C HIS A 694 -4.16 3.15 -24.31
N VAL A 695 -3.58 3.75 -25.34
CA VAL A 695 -4.16 4.84 -26.12
C VAL A 695 -4.57 4.29 -27.49
N VAL A 696 -5.81 4.56 -27.88
CA VAL A 696 -6.39 4.17 -29.16
C VAL A 696 -6.96 5.42 -29.82
N SER A 697 -6.40 5.83 -30.95
CA SER A 697 -6.91 6.97 -31.72
C SER A 697 -7.53 6.52 -33.05
N LYS A 698 -8.53 7.25 -33.51
CA LYS A 698 -9.18 7.06 -34.81
C LYS A 698 -9.29 8.41 -35.52
N ASP A 699 -8.56 8.55 -36.61
CA ASP A 699 -8.51 9.72 -37.50
C ASP A 699 -8.88 9.33 -38.95
N GLU A 700 -8.73 10.25 -39.91
CA GLU A 700 -8.94 9.99 -41.35
C GLU A 700 -8.00 8.92 -41.92
N GLU A 701 -6.82 8.72 -41.32
CA GLU A 701 -5.81 7.74 -41.75
C GLU A 701 -6.08 6.32 -41.18
N GLY A 702 -6.97 6.19 -40.20
CA GLY A 702 -7.41 4.91 -39.65
C GLY A 702 -7.30 4.82 -38.13
N VAL A 703 -7.06 3.60 -37.61
CA VAL A 703 -6.95 3.34 -36.17
C VAL A 703 -5.49 3.13 -35.78
N LYS A 704 -5.01 3.85 -34.76
CA LYS A 704 -3.66 3.72 -34.20
C LYS A 704 -3.73 3.31 -32.73
N ASN A 705 -2.88 2.36 -32.33
CA ASN A 705 -2.81 1.82 -30.96
C ASN A 705 -1.41 2.02 -30.37
N LEU A 706 -1.36 2.46 -29.11
CA LEU A 706 -0.12 2.72 -28.39
C LEU A 706 -0.23 2.29 -26.93
N THR A 707 0.77 1.56 -26.44
CA THR A 707 0.88 1.19 -25.01
C THR A 707 2.00 1.99 -24.38
N LEU A 708 1.73 2.64 -23.26
CA LEU A 708 2.66 3.52 -22.56
C LEU A 708 2.79 3.13 -21.10
N PRO A 709 3.97 3.26 -20.48
CA PRO A 709 4.07 3.21 -19.04
C PRO A 709 3.29 4.37 -18.44
N LYS A 710 2.68 4.16 -17.28
CA LYS A 710 1.98 5.22 -16.54
C LYS A 710 2.90 6.38 -16.16
N ASN A 711 4.17 6.09 -15.82
CA ASN A 711 5.22 7.11 -15.69
C ASN A 711 5.88 7.44 -17.05
N TRP A 712 5.07 7.89 -18.01
CA TRP A 712 5.55 8.28 -19.34
C TRP A 712 6.49 9.50 -19.26
N ALA A 713 6.24 10.45 -18.35
CA ALA A 713 7.09 11.64 -18.17
C ALA A 713 8.51 11.27 -17.74
N GLY A 714 8.65 10.38 -16.75
CA GLY A 714 9.96 9.85 -16.33
C GLY A 714 10.63 9.03 -17.42
N THR A 715 9.85 8.30 -18.21
CA THR A 715 10.37 7.55 -19.37
C THR A 715 10.96 8.49 -20.43
N ILE A 716 10.27 9.60 -20.74
CA ILE A 716 10.78 10.61 -21.69
C ILE A 716 11.99 11.33 -21.09
N TYR A 717 11.93 11.73 -19.82
CA TYR A 717 13.05 12.37 -19.12
C TYR A 717 14.32 11.53 -19.21
N ASN A 718 14.26 10.25 -18.83
CA ASN A 718 15.41 9.34 -18.88
C ASN A 718 15.95 9.17 -20.30
N LYS A 719 15.06 9.14 -21.31
CA LYS A 719 15.48 9.03 -22.71
C LYS A 719 16.16 10.31 -23.22
N MET A 720 15.74 11.48 -22.76
CA MET A 720 16.41 12.74 -23.05
C MET A 720 17.80 12.79 -22.43
N GLU A 721 17.94 12.40 -21.16
CA GLU A 721 19.25 12.31 -20.47
C GLU A 721 20.22 11.35 -21.16
N GLU A 722 19.71 10.28 -21.79
CA GLU A 722 20.55 9.33 -22.54
C GLU A 722 21.00 9.86 -23.91
N ILE A 723 20.12 10.56 -24.64
CA ILE A 723 20.38 11.01 -26.02
C ILE A 723 21.14 12.34 -26.05
N GLU A 724 20.92 13.21 -25.06
CA GLU A 724 21.47 14.56 -25.03
C GLU A 724 23.01 14.61 -25.14
N PRO A 725 23.79 13.79 -24.39
CA PRO A 725 25.25 13.81 -24.53
C PRO A 725 25.72 13.45 -25.94
N VAL A 726 25.00 12.54 -26.61
CA VAL A 726 25.31 12.10 -27.98
C VAL A 726 25.01 13.21 -28.98
N MET A 727 23.85 13.88 -28.83
CA MET A 727 23.47 15.00 -29.70
C MET A 727 24.37 16.22 -29.51
N ASP A 728 24.71 16.55 -28.26
CA ASP A 728 25.63 17.64 -27.95
C ASP A 728 27.03 17.36 -28.51
N GLN A 729 27.53 16.12 -28.38
CA GLN A 729 28.79 15.73 -28.98
C GLN A 729 28.77 15.87 -30.51
N MET A 730 27.72 15.37 -31.19
CA MET A 730 27.60 15.50 -32.64
C MET A 730 27.55 16.95 -33.12
N ASN A 731 26.83 17.80 -32.37
CA ASN A 731 26.70 19.23 -32.68
C ASN A 731 28.01 19.99 -32.43
N GLU A 732 28.74 19.68 -31.35
CA GLU A 732 30.04 20.27 -31.04
C GLU A 732 31.13 19.82 -32.04
N GLU A 733 31.13 18.55 -32.44
CA GLU A 733 32.03 18.05 -33.49
C GLU A 733 31.76 18.71 -34.85
N ALA A 734 30.48 18.92 -35.22
CA ALA A 734 30.10 19.62 -36.44
C ALA A 734 30.52 21.10 -36.40
N LEU A 735 30.37 21.75 -35.23
CA LEU A 735 30.78 23.14 -35.02
C LEU A 735 32.30 23.30 -35.05
N GLU A 736 33.06 22.39 -34.43
CA GLU A 736 34.53 22.42 -34.49
C GLU A 736 35.06 22.11 -35.88
N LYS A 737 34.41 21.22 -36.65
CA LYS A 737 34.72 21.03 -38.08
C LYS A 737 34.52 22.33 -38.87
N ALA A 738 33.41 23.03 -38.66
CA ALA A 738 33.14 24.32 -39.30
C ALA A 738 34.17 25.40 -38.90
N LYS A 739 34.56 25.46 -37.62
CA LYS A 739 35.61 26.36 -37.13
C LYS A 739 37.00 26.00 -37.66
N ALA A 740 37.32 24.71 -37.76
CA ALA A 740 38.57 24.24 -38.37
C ALA A 740 38.63 24.57 -39.86
N GLU A 741 37.52 24.42 -40.59
CA GLU A 741 37.38 24.84 -41.98
C GLU A 741 37.58 26.37 -42.13
N LEU A 742 37.04 27.17 -41.20
CA LEU A 742 37.28 28.61 -41.18
C LEU A 742 38.76 28.98 -40.92
N ARG A 743 39.45 28.22 -40.05
CA ARG A 743 40.89 28.41 -39.73
C ARG A 743 41.83 27.91 -40.82
N ASN A 744 41.37 27.00 -41.69
CA ASN A 744 42.21 26.41 -42.73
C ASN A 744 42.62 27.47 -43.78
N PRO A 745 43.92 27.68 -44.04
CA PRO A 745 44.41 28.61 -45.05
C PRO A 745 43.87 28.31 -46.45
N ALA A 746 43.62 27.03 -46.77
CA ALA A 746 43.16 26.55 -48.08
C ALA A 746 41.65 26.77 -48.35
N THR A 747 40.87 27.18 -47.34
CA THR A 747 39.42 27.40 -47.52
C THR A 747 39.14 28.66 -48.35
N PRO A 748 38.29 28.58 -49.40
CA PRO A 748 37.98 29.70 -50.27
C PRO A 748 37.45 30.94 -49.54
N PRO A 749 37.74 32.17 -50.02
CA PRO A 749 37.28 33.42 -49.38
C PRO A 749 35.76 33.52 -49.23
N GLU A 750 35.00 33.07 -50.24
CA GLU A 750 33.53 33.05 -50.21
C GLU A 750 33.00 32.11 -49.10
N ARG A 751 33.58 30.91 -48.97
CA ARG A 751 33.25 29.94 -47.92
C ARG A 751 33.64 30.43 -46.52
N LYS A 752 34.77 31.16 -46.40
CA LYS A 752 35.17 31.81 -45.13
C LYS A 752 34.21 32.93 -44.73
N ALA A 753 33.65 33.67 -45.70
CA ALA A 753 32.64 34.70 -45.43
C ALA A 753 31.33 34.07 -44.94
N GLU A 754 30.86 33.01 -45.61
CA GLU A 754 29.69 32.22 -45.19
C GLU A 754 29.86 31.63 -43.79
N LEU A 755 30.99 30.97 -43.51
CA LEU A 755 31.27 30.38 -42.18
C LEU A 755 31.34 31.44 -41.07
N LYS A 756 31.86 32.64 -41.34
CA LYS A 756 31.87 33.76 -40.36
C LYS A 756 30.48 34.27 -40.03
N GLU A 757 29.53 34.13 -40.94
CA GLU A 757 28.13 34.53 -40.75
C GLU A 757 27.31 33.43 -40.08
N VAL A 758 27.51 32.17 -40.49
CA VAL A 758 26.72 31.02 -40.05
C VAL A 758 27.16 30.48 -38.68
N ILE A 759 28.47 30.44 -38.37
CA ILE A 759 28.98 29.90 -37.10
C ILE A 759 28.36 30.58 -35.87
N PRO A 760 28.30 31.93 -35.77
CA PRO A 760 27.66 32.60 -34.64
C PRO A 760 26.16 32.31 -34.53
N GLN A 761 25.47 32.13 -35.66
CA GLN A 761 24.04 31.78 -35.67
C GLN A 761 23.83 30.36 -35.14
N VAL A 762 24.62 29.39 -35.60
CA VAL A 762 24.58 28.00 -35.13
C VAL A 762 24.93 27.92 -33.64
N GLU A 763 25.93 28.67 -33.16
CA GLU A 763 26.26 28.76 -31.73
C GLU A 763 25.08 29.29 -30.90
N LYS A 764 24.39 30.32 -31.39
CA LYS A 764 23.19 30.86 -30.75
C LYS A 764 22.04 29.84 -30.74
N TYR A 765 21.77 29.18 -31.85
CA TYR A 765 20.73 28.15 -31.94
C TYR A 765 21.02 26.97 -31.01
N LEU A 766 22.28 26.53 -30.91
CA LEU A 766 22.67 25.47 -29.97
C LEU A 766 22.52 25.91 -28.51
N ALA A 767 22.86 27.15 -28.17
CA ALA A 767 22.68 27.68 -26.81
C ALA A 767 21.20 27.82 -26.42
N GLU A 768 20.36 28.32 -27.32
CA GLU A 768 18.90 28.41 -27.13
C GLU A 768 18.28 27.01 -27.05
N GLY A 769 18.73 26.08 -27.89
CA GLY A 769 18.34 24.66 -27.86
C GLY A 769 18.66 23.99 -26.52
N ARG A 770 19.88 24.18 -25.98
CA ARG A 770 20.27 23.67 -24.65
C ARG A 770 19.42 24.28 -23.54
N LYS A 771 19.07 25.57 -23.62
CA LYS A 771 18.19 26.23 -22.64
C LYS A 771 16.78 25.62 -22.65
N ALA A 772 16.20 25.46 -23.84
CA ALA A 772 14.88 24.85 -24.01
C ALA A 772 14.86 23.37 -23.59
N ALA A 773 15.92 22.60 -23.91
CA ALA A 773 16.07 21.23 -23.49
C ALA A 773 16.18 21.11 -21.95
N ASN A 774 16.96 21.99 -21.31
CA ASN A 774 17.07 22.05 -19.85
C ASN A 774 15.76 22.40 -19.16
N GLU A 775 15.01 23.36 -19.69
CA GLU A 775 13.69 23.72 -19.17
C GLU A 775 12.67 22.58 -19.36
N THR A 776 12.69 21.93 -20.53
CA THR A 776 11.85 20.75 -20.81
C THR A 776 12.19 19.58 -19.89
N LYS A 777 13.48 19.27 -19.71
CA LYS A 777 13.95 18.25 -18.77
C LYS A 777 13.56 18.58 -17.35
N LYS A 778 13.70 19.83 -16.92
CA LYS A 778 13.26 20.28 -15.59
C LYS A 778 11.76 20.03 -15.41
N ASN A 779 10.94 20.44 -16.38
CA ASN A 779 9.50 20.22 -16.33
C ASN A 779 9.15 18.73 -16.33
N LEU A 780 9.74 17.92 -17.22
CA LEU A 780 9.53 16.47 -17.28
C LEU A 780 9.98 15.77 -16.00
N LYS A 781 11.10 16.22 -15.42
CA LYS A 781 11.60 15.75 -14.14
C LYS A 781 10.65 16.13 -13.02
N GLU A 782 10.14 17.36 -12.96
CA GLU A 782 9.14 17.76 -11.96
C GLU A 782 7.81 17.00 -12.14
N LEU A 783 7.39 16.73 -13.39
CA LEU A 783 6.23 15.91 -13.71
C LEU A 783 6.43 14.43 -13.31
N SER A 784 7.64 13.89 -13.51
CA SER A 784 8.08 12.54 -13.14
C SER A 784 8.27 12.38 -11.64
N ASP A 785 8.96 13.31 -11.00
CA ASP A 785 9.20 13.33 -9.55
C ASP A 785 7.89 13.55 -8.81
N GLY A 786 6.98 14.36 -9.38
CA GLY A 786 5.58 14.44 -8.96
C GLY A 786 4.74 13.19 -9.24
N THR A 787 5.30 12.11 -9.82
CA THR A 787 4.70 10.76 -9.83
C THR A 787 5.22 9.86 -8.73
N HIS A 788 6.31 10.21 -8.04
CA HIS A 788 6.74 9.52 -6.83
C HIS A 788 5.80 9.94 -5.69
N LEU A 789 4.82 9.10 -5.43
CA LEU A 789 3.87 9.27 -4.34
C LEU A 789 4.64 9.21 -3.01
N THR A 790 4.91 10.36 -2.40
CA THR A 790 5.18 10.40 -0.95
C THR A 790 3.91 9.97 -0.23
N SER A 791 4.00 9.24 0.89
CA SER A 791 2.80 8.82 1.62
C SER A 791 1.92 10.03 2.00
N GLU A 792 0.60 9.84 2.11
CA GLU A 792 -0.31 10.91 2.59
C GLU A 792 0.14 11.43 3.96
N ALA A 793 0.59 10.51 4.82
CA ALA A 793 1.18 10.84 6.11
C ALA A 793 2.41 11.75 5.97
N ALA A 794 3.32 11.49 5.01
CA ALA A 794 4.46 12.36 4.75
C ALA A 794 4.05 13.77 4.27
N PHE A 795 3.03 13.87 3.40
CA PHE A 795 2.54 15.16 2.91
C PHE A 795 1.97 16.03 4.04
N TRP A 796 1.16 15.44 4.92
CA TRP A 796 0.51 16.18 6.01
C TRP A 796 1.35 16.32 7.28
N GLY A 797 2.52 15.68 7.34
CA GLY A 797 3.25 15.51 8.60
C GLY A 797 2.49 14.65 9.61
N GLY A 798 1.63 13.74 9.13
CA GLY A 798 0.77 12.85 9.90
C GLY A 798 -0.72 13.23 9.88
N ARG A 799 -1.57 12.34 10.40
CA ARG A 799 -3.04 12.52 10.48
C ARG A 799 -3.46 13.80 11.20
N LYS A 800 -2.74 14.17 12.26
CA LYS A 800 -3.01 15.40 13.01
C LYS A 800 -2.91 16.65 12.12
N GLY A 801 -1.85 16.75 11.31
CA GLY A 801 -1.68 17.89 10.40
C GLY A 801 -2.80 17.98 9.36
N LYS A 802 -3.26 16.83 8.86
CA LYS A 802 -4.43 16.75 7.98
C LYS A 802 -5.72 17.22 8.67
N ARG A 803 -6.01 16.75 9.88
CA ARG A 803 -7.21 17.15 10.64
C ARG A 803 -7.20 18.64 10.99
N GLU A 804 -6.03 19.19 11.33
CA GLU A 804 -5.84 20.62 11.57
C GLU A 804 -6.12 21.42 10.29
N PHE A 805 -5.60 20.96 9.15
CA PHE A 805 -5.91 21.54 7.85
C PHE A 805 -7.42 21.50 7.54
N ASP A 806 -8.07 20.35 7.70
CA ASP A 806 -9.51 20.18 7.43
C ASP A 806 -10.35 21.13 8.30
N LYS A 807 -10.01 21.24 9.59
CA LYS A 807 -10.67 22.15 10.54
C LYS A 807 -10.58 23.62 10.13
N GLU A 808 -9.44 24.03 9.57
CA GLU A 808 -9.23 25.40 9.13
C GLU A 808 -9.90 25.72 7.80
N ASN A 809 -9.91 24.75 6.87
CA ASN A 809 -10.17 25.00 5.46
C ASN A 809 -11.54 24.51 4.97
N ILE A 810 -12.22 23.58 5.66
CA ILE A 810 -13.59 23.19 5.32
C ILE A 810 -14.56 24.28 5.80
N LYS A 811 -15.29 24.91 4.87
CA LYS A 811 -16.28 25.97 5.15
C LYS A 811 -17.73 25.53 5.03
N GLY A 812 -17.97 24.30 4.59
CA GLY A 812 -19.29 23.71 4.54
C GLY A 812 -19.26 22.28 4.03
N SER A 813 -20.30 21.53 4.35
CA SER A 813 -20.57 20.21 3.78
C SER A 813 -22.03 20.15 3.33
N TYR A 814 -22.29 19.43 2.24
CA TYR A 814 -23.63 19.29 1.68
C TYR A 814 -23.77 17.98 0.90
N LEU A 815 -25.00 17.56 0.60
CA LEU A 815 -25.25 16.38 -0.25
C LEU A 815 -25.32 16.80 -1.71
N TYR A 816 -24.31 16.44 -2.50
CA TYR A 816 -24.34 16.65 -3.94
C TYR A 816 -25.36 15.69 -4.58
N GLN A 817 -26.31 16.26 -5.33
CA GLN A 817 -27.46 15.55 -5.93
C GLN A 817 -28.25 14.70 -4.91
N GLY A 818 -28.26 15.10 -3.63
CA GLY A 818 -28.93 14.36 -2.56
C GLY A 818 -28.28 13.01 -2.22
N LYS A 819 -27.09 12.71 -2.75
CA LYS A 819 -26.51 11.35 -2.68
C LYS A 819 -25.12 11.24 -2.07
N TYR A 820 -24.22 12.18 -2.36
CA TYR A 820 -22.81 12.09 -1.96
C TYR A 820 -22.44 13.23 -1.03
N VAL A 821 -21.71 12.96 0.07
CA VAL A 821 -21.25 14.00 0.99
C VAL A 821 -20.10 14.77 0.33
N ALA A 822 -20.35 16.03 -0.01
CA ALA A 822 -19.36 16.95 -0.55
C ALA A 822 -18.87 17.93 0.54
N LYS A 823 -17.56 18.19 0.57
CA LYS A 823 -16.90 19.19 1.40
C LYS A 823 -16.48 20.39 0.54
N ARG A 824 -16.73 21.61 1.01
CA ARG A 824 -16.23 22.85 0.38
C ARG A 824 -15.00 23.36 1.11
N TYR A 825 -13.87 23.31 0.44
CA TYR A 825 -12.58 23.80 0.91
C TYR A 825 -12.35 25.24 0.44
N VAL A 826 -11.83 26.08 1.34
CA VAL A 826 -11.46 27.47 1.05
C VAL A 826 -10.11 27.78 1.68
N LEU A 827 -9.10 27.98 0.84
CA LEU A 827 -7.74 28.36 1.23
C LEU A 827 -7.56 29.89 1.22
N LYS A 828 -6.48 30.34 1.87
CA LYS A 828 -5.97 31.72 1.72
C LYS A 828 -5.63 32.00 0.25
N GLY A 829 -5.97 33.19 -0.24
CA GLY A 829 -5.73 33.59 -1.64
C GLY A 829 -6.91 33.35 -2.60
N GLY A 830 -8.11 33.02 -2.09
CA GLY A 830 -9.34 32.91 -2.90
C GLY A 830 -9.50 31.58 -3.64
N ILE A 831 -8.60 30.62 -3.40
CA ILE A 831 -8.70 29.27 -3.95
C ILE A 831 -9.77 28.52 -3.16
N SER A 832 -10.81 28.06 -3.86
CA SER A 832 -11.80 27.15 -3.29
C SER A 832 -12.07 25.99 -4.23
N TRP A 833 -12.36 24.82 -3.65
CA TRP A 833 -12.86 23.68 -4.40
C TRP A 833 -13.89 22.91 -3.57
N GLU A 834 -14.63 22.05 -4.26
CA GLU A 834 -15.62 21.15 -3.68
C GLU A 834 -15.20 19.71 -4.00
N SER A 835 -15.46 18.76 -3.10
CA SER A 835 -15.06 17.36 -3.30
C SER A 835 -15.81 16.34 -2.46
N THR A 836 -15.80 15.06 -2.85
CA THR A 836 -16.38 13.94 -2.08
C THR A 836 -15.51 12.66 -2.06
N THR A 837 -15.19 12.20 -0.87
CA THR A 837 -14.33 11.02 -0.68
C THR A 837 -15.02 9.69 -1.06
N GLU A 838 -16.33 9.72 -1.32
CA GLU A 838 -17.15 8.54 -1.60
C GLU A 838 -17.00 7.97 -3.02
N ILE A 839 -16.27 8.65 -3.91
CA ILE A 839 -16.06 8.22 -5.31
C ILE A 839 -14.60 7.82 -5.52
N PRO A 840 -14.31 6.68 -6.18
CA PRO A 840 -12.97 6.08 -6.23
C PRO A 840 -12.07 6.72 -7.30
N LEU A 841 -12.22 8.01 -7.56
CA LEU A 841 -11.39 8.76 -8.49
C LEU A 841 -10.18 9.30 -7.75
N ARG A 842 -8.98 8.91 -8.18
CA ARG A 842 -7.76 9.61 -7.80
C ARG A 842 -7.46 10.65 -8.86
N TYR A 843 -7.00 11.81 -8.44
CA TYR A 843 -6.34 12.75 -9.33
C TYR A 843 -5.12 12.13 -10.04
N SER A 844 -4.40 11.16 -9.45
CA SER A 844 -3.40 10.36 -10.15
C SER A 844 -4.04 9.58 -11.30
N ASP A 845 -5.23 9.00 -11.10
CA ASP A 845 -5.95 8.30 -12.15
C ASP A 845 -6.36 9.28 -13.25
N LEU A 846 -6.80 10.51 -12.92
CA LEU A 846 -7.15 11.55 -13.88
C LEU A 846 -5.93 12.18 -14.58
N GLY A 847 -4.84 12.36 -13.85
CA GLY A 847 -3.59 12.98 -14.28
C GLY A 847 -2.78 12.09 -15.24
N LEU A 848 -3.06 10.78 -15.25
CA LEU A 848 -2.63 9.89 -16.33
C LEU A 848 -3.24 10.29 -17.69
N PHE A 849 -4.39 10.96 -17.70
CA PHE A 849 -5.13 11.36 -18.90
C PHE A 849 -5.04 12.86 -19.21
N VAL A 850 -4.62 13.69 -18.23
CA VAL A 850 -4.56 15.14 -18.35
C VAL A 850 -3.25 15.65 -17.73
N PRO A 851 -2.30 16.16 -18.53
CA PRO A 851 -1.05 16.70 -18.01
C PRO A 851 -1.28 18.07 -17.36
N LEU A 852 -1.36 18.11 -16.03
CA LEU A 852 -1.35 19.36 -15.25
C LEU A 852 -0.01 19.51 -14.52
N ASN A 853 0.61 20.69 -14.68
CA ASN A 853 1.95 21.02 -14.20
C ASN A 853 1.97 21.46 -12.73
N THR A 854 1.66 20.56 -11.80
CA THR A 854 1.74 20.86 -10.35
C THR A 854 2.15 19.63 -9.53
N GLY A 855 3.45 19.31 -9.49
CA GLY A 855 3.98 18.13 -8.80
C GLY A 855 3.65 18.03 -7.30
N GLN A 856 3.63 19.15 -6.57
CA GLN A 856 3.34 19.18 -5.12
C GLN A 856 1.85 19.11 -4.79
N LEU A 857 0.98 19.49 -5.72
CA LEU A 857 -0.46 19.45 -5.49
C LEU A 857 -0.96 18.00 -5.50
N ARG A 858 -0.40 17.12 -6.33
CA ARG A 858 -0.97 15.79 -6.64
C ARG A 858 -1.39 14.90 -5.47
N MET A 859 -0.64 14.79 -4.36
CA MET A 859 -1.02 13.91 -3.23
C MET A 859 -2.09 14.54 -2.30
N GLY A 860 -1.89 15.80 -1.90
CA GLY A 860 -2.92 16.54 -1.15
C GLY A 860 -4.19 16.67 -1.99
N VAL A 861 -4.04 16.96 -3.28
CA VAL A 861 -5.11 17.00 -4.26
C VAL A 861 -5.69 15.62 -4.50
N ASP A 862 -4.95 14.51 -4.58
CA ASP A 862 -5.52 13.14 -4.66
C ASP A 862 -6.39 12.80 -3.47
N HIS A 863 -5.96 13.27 -2.31
CA HIS A 863 -6.69 13.13 -1.09
C HIS A 863 -7.99 13.97 -1.14
N PHE A 864 -7.87 15.24 -1.54
CA PHE A 864 -9.00 16.15 -1.64
C PHE A 864 -9.90 15.93 -2.85
N MET A 865 -9.44 15.39 -3.97
CA MET A 865 -10.09 15.39 -5.29
C MET A 865 -10.82 14.09 -5.62
N ARG A 866 -11.13 13.33 -4.59
CA ARG A 866 -12.07 12.24 -4.75
C ARG A 866 -13.41 12.89 -5.05
N GLY A 867 -14.02 12.55 -6.19
CA GLY A 867 -15.43 12.78 -6.49
C GLY A 867 -16.00 14.20 -6.51
N PHE A 868 -17.26 14.27 -6.96
CA PHE A 868 -18.00 15.47 -7.33
C PHE A 868 -18.64 16.29 -6.20
N PRO A 869 -18.91 17.58 -6.45
CA PRO A 869 -18.56 18.33 -7.66
C PRO A 869 -17.16 18.94 -7.53
N LEU A 870 -16.22 18.50 -8.38
CA LEU A 870 -14.90 19.10 -8.40
C LEU A 870 -14.99 20.39 -9.18
N LYS A 871 -14.74 21.53 -8.53
CA LYS A 871 -14.50 22.82 -9.19
C LYS A 871 -13.16 23.37 -8.71
N MET A 872 -12.15 23.32 -9.56
CA MET A 872 -10.81 23.80 -9.23
C MET A 872 -10.54 25.15 -9.89
N PHE A 873 -10.09 26.12 -9.10
CA PHE A 873 -9.56 27.42 -9.56
C PHE A 873 -10.47 28.20 -10.54
N GLY A 874 -11.77 27.89 -10.57
CA GLY A 874 -12.71 28.50 -11.51
C GLY A 874 -12.59 28.05 -12.97
N GLY A 875 -11.64 27.18 -13.33
CA GLY A 875 -11.36 26.78 -14.72
C GLY A 875 -11.65 25.32 -15.08
N ILE A 876 -11.76 24.41 -14.11
CA ILE A 876 -12.06 22.99 -14.36
C ILE A 876 -13.26 22.56 -13.54
N SER A 877 -14.24 21.90 -14.16
CA SER A 877 -15.41 21.35 -13.47
C SER A 877 -15.81 19.95 -13.93
N VAL A 878 -16.29 19.12 -13.01
CA VAL A 878 -16.95 17.85 -13.37
C VAL A 878 -18.47 17.95 -13.25
N ARG A 879 -19.19 17.49 -14.27
CA ARG A 879 -20.66 17.55 -14.39
C ARG A 879 -21.24 16.23 -14.91
N ASN A 880 -22.58 16.15 -14.99
CA ASN A 880 -23.35 15.08 -15.65
C ASN A 880 -23.09 13.65 -15.17
N ILE A 881 -23.08 13.45 -13.85
CA ILE A 881 -22.71 12.18 -13.25
C ILE A 881 -23.86 11.20 -13.31
N LYS A 882 -23.58 10.00 -13.78
CA LYS A 882 -24.58 8.93 -13.91
C LYS A 882 -23.99 7.62 -13.42
N GLU A 883 -24.73 6.96 -12.55
CA GLU A 883 -24.47 5.58 -12.12
C GLU A 883 -25.05 4.54 -13.10
N THR A 884 -25.80 5.01 -14.09
CA THR A 884 -26.30 4.19 -15.19
C THR A 884 -25.26 4.17 -16.31
N ILE A 885 -24.95 2.99 -16.83
CA ILE A 885 -23.96 2.78 -17.88
C ILE A 885 -24.60 2.62 -19.28
N PRO A 886 -23.95 3.09 -20.36
CA PRO A 886 -24.41 2.88 -21.73
C PRO A 886 -24.24 1.41 -22.18
N ALA A 887 -24.92 1.01 -23.25
CA ALA A 887 -24.98 -0.39 -23.73
C ALA A 887 -23.60 -0.99 -24.09
N ASN A 888 -22.65 -0.15 -24.51
CA ASN A 888 -21.28 -0.48 -24.89
C ASN A 888 -20.26 -0.39 -23.75
N PHE A 889 -20.68 -0.05 -22.52
CA PHE A 889 -19.77 0.29 -21.41
C PHE A 889 -18.68 -0.74 -21.17
N ASN A 890 -19.03 -2.03 -21.16
CA ASN A 890 -18.06 -3.10 -20.95
C ASN A 890 -16.99 -3.19 -22.05
N ALA A 891 -17.34 -2.86 -23.29
CA ALA A 891 -16.42 -2.94 -24.43
C ALA A 891 -15.36 -1.83 -24.39
N LEU A 892 -15.63 -0.71 -23.70
CA LEU A 892 -14.70 0.40 -23.54
C LEU A 892 -13.45 0.01 -22.73
N PHE A 893 -13.58 -0.89 -21.76
CA PHE A 893 -12.50 -1.34 -20.87
C PHE A 893 -11.63 -2.42 -21.52
N SER A 894 -11.08 -2.10 -22.68
CA SER A 894 -10.15 -2.95 -23.43
C SER A 894 -9.24 -2.10 -24.32
N PRO A 895 -8.15 -2.65 -24.85
CA PRO A 895 -7.37 -1.99 -25.90
C PRO A 895 -8.08 -1.89 -27.26
N SER A 896 -9.32 -2.36 -27.40
CA SER A 896 -10.04 -2.36 -28.68
C SER A 896 -10.57 -0.96 -29.06
N PRO A 897 -10.67 -0.64 -30.37
CA PRO A 897 -11.17 0.65 -30.86
C PRO A 897 -12.69 0.75 -30.73
N VAL A 898 -13.17 1.12 -29.54
CA VAL A 898 -14.58 1.31 -29.22
C VAL A 898 -14.80 2.78 -28.87
N PHE A 899 -15.62 3.48 -29.68
CA PHE A 899 -15.80 4.93 -29.58
C PHE A 899 -17.28 5.38 -29.53
N ASN A 900 -18.21 4.54 -29.98
CA ASN A 900 -19.65 4.81 -30.03
C ASN A 900 -20.35 4.27 -28.81
#